data_AF-A0A2E7D630-F1
#
_entry.id   AF-A0A2E7D630-F1
#
_cell.length_a   1.000
_cell.length_b   1.000
_cell.length_c   1.000
_cell.angle_alpha   90.00
_cell.angle_beta   90.00
_cell.angle_gamma   90.00
#
_symmetry.space_group_name_H-M   'P 1'
#
loop_
_entity.id
_entity.type
_entity.pdbx_description
1 polymer ?
#
loop_
_entity_poly.entity_id
_entity_poly.type
_entity_poly.pdbx_seq_one_letter_code
_entity_poly.pdbx_strand_id
1 'polypeptide(L)'
;MRPTNKNQIMLFCLALFLPSNPVSAEIKPEGFGASSKGGTGGKVITVTTLADDGPGSFREALADEQPRIIRFGLEGTIELRKPVVSRHGRVTIDGTTPSGNSITIAKHGIWFLDESNDIIRLRPTEGKANGDGLLFNGQHERVLIDHCSVMWATDENIDTWGHVKNLTCQWTIIAEGQRYGDHQKGKHSMGWLCGRRNDQFTIHHCLFAHNADRSPLLSGGTFDFVNNVVYNWAGGSNAVKLLNGAKANVQGCSIIPGSQSGGGGVIYLNREAPAARVFVSKNRTPFEKTSNEVPRSSVQAGSVFPAPESQIEKSPFPAPGVTVQSASKSFELVLKKAGPLRRDADEKRVVQEVRDRSGHVGRRNEEVNVADRLHGRFPKDELDAVAKKFDGRIGFFVRGLASGADYGWNSDERFPPASVIKLPVMIELYRQAADGRLDLDKKLRLPDDISTHGTGVLKKKKRPVELPLREYADLMMIHSDNMATDFIIRTVSPTATNRFLDVQGFRNTRVALELGRWHYIVCGIPDLPITLQNDERLIEQIKAGRMDNDGLGYSDSLKNNVCAPREIVLLLERLYNGELTSEKNKQAILEPMRASTHKNTIARHVKRGIQVANKYGGSQRIAADAGIIEIPDRPIAIACFALANDPTDRSGRDILAEMCRLAIKALARDAIK
;
A
#
# COMPACT_ATOMS: atom_id res chain seq x y z
N MET A 1 0.52 -71.05 -47.39
CA MET A 1 1.38 -70.11 -46.63
C MET A 1 0.92 -68.68 -46.91
N ARG A 2 1.16 -67.77 -45.96
CA ARG A 2 0.65 -66.39 -45.80
C ARG A 2 0.81 -65.44 -47.02
N PRO A 3 0.10 -64.29 -47.03
CA PRO A 3 -0.33 -63.53 -48.22
C PRO A 3 0.57 -62.33 -48.56
N THR A 4 0.34 -61.68 -49.71
CA THR A 4 0.94 -60.39 -50.07
C THR A 4 -0.11 -59.33 -50.44
N ASN A 5 0.08 -58.17 -49.78
CA ASN A 5 -0.55 -56.87 -49.93
C ASN A 5 -0.52 -56.28 -51.36
N LYS A 6 -1.50 -55.41 -51.66
CA LYS A 6 -1.26 -53.97 -51.98
C LYS A 6 -2.59 -53.20 -52.01
N ASN A 7 -2.80 -52.36 -50.99
CA ASN A 7 -3.87 -51.36 -50.92
C ASN A 7 -3.41 -50.03 -51.54
N GLN A 8 -4.33 -49.39 -52.27
CA GLN A 8 -4.25 -48.03 -52.78
C GLN A 8 -4.36 -47.00 -51.63
N ILE A 9 -3.57 -45.93 -51.71
CA ILE A 9 -3.66 -44.76 -50.83
C ILE A 9 -4.53 -43.72 -51.53
N MET A 10 -5.67 -43.38 -50.91
CA MET A 10 -6.54 -42.28 -51.29
C MET A 10 -6.23 -41.08 -50.38
N LEU A 11 -5.81 -39.96 -50.98
CA LEU A 11 -5.43 -38.73 -50.29
C LEU A 11 -6.71 -37.96 -49.89
N PHE A 12 -6.99 -37.84 -48.60
CA PHE A 12 -8.04 -36.96 -48.06
C PHE A 12 -7.40 -35.62 -47.64
N CYS A 13 -7.70 -34.54 -48.37
CA CYS A 13 -7.39 -33.18 -47.93
C CYS A 13 -8.36 -32.78 -46.82
N LEU A 14 -7.89 -32.81 -45.57
CA LEU A 14 -8.61 -32.28 -44.41
C LEU A 14 -8.37 -30.76 -44.35
N ALA A 15 -9.33 -29.96 -44.82
CA ALA A 15 -9.35 -28.53 -44.55
C ALA A 15 -9.67 -28.33 -43.05
N LEU A 16 -8.66 -27.97 -42.27
CA LEU A 16 -8.80 -27.55 -40.87
C LEU A 16 -9.54 -26.21 -40.82
N PHE A 17 -10.87 -26.25 -40.74
CA PHE A 17 -11.66 -25.12 -40.26
C PHE A 17 -11.37 -24.95 -38.76
N LEU A 18 -10.53 -23.98 -38.42
CA LEU A 18 -10.43 -23.50 -37.04
C LEU A 18 -11.79 -22.86 -36.69
N PRO A 19 -12.46 -23.28 -35.60
CA PRO A 19 -13.67 -22.61 -35.17
C PRO A 19 -13.30 -21.17 -34.80
N SER A 20 -13.95 -20.21 -35.46
CA SER A 20 -14.02 -18.84 -34.98
C SER A 20 -14.69 -18.88 -33.62
N ASN A 21 -13.94 -18.81 -32.52
CA ASN A 21 -14.54 -18.61 -31.21
C ASN A 21 -15.30 -17.28 -31.26
N PRO A 22 -16.65 -17.29 -31.12
CA PRO A 22 -17.37 -16.05 -30.92
C PRO A 22 -16.85 -15.42 -29.63
N VAL A 23 -16.74 -14.09 -29.62
CA VAL A 23 -16.47 -13.29 -28.41
C VAL A 23 -17.41 -13.83 -27.32
N SER A 24 -16.83 -14.32 -26.21
CA SER A 24 -17.59 -14.95 -25.11
C SER A 24 -18.81 -14.11 -24.74
N ALA A 25 -19.98 -14.75 -24.77
CA ALA A 25 -21.30 -14.16 -24.61
C ALA A 25 -21.69 -13.86 -23.14
N GLU A 26 -20.74 -13.65 -22.22
CA GLU A 26 -21.07 -13.82 -20.80
C GLU A 26 -21.61 -12.59 -20.03
N ILE A 27 -21.56 -11.34 -20.52
CA ILE A 27 -22.26 -10.20 -19.89
C ILE A 27 -22.72 -9.17 -20.94
N LYS A 28 -24.01 -8.82 -20.93
CA LYS A 28 -24.62 -7.81 -21.82
C LYS A 28 -24.24 -6.38 -21.36
N PRO A 29 -23.84 -5.48 -22.27
CA PRO A 29 -23.63 -4.07 -21.94
C PRO A 29 -24.89 -3.40 -21.40
N GLU A 30 -24.76 -2.63 -20.32
CA GLU A 30 -25.84 -1.82 -19.72
C GLU A 30 -25.43 -0.34 -19.64
N GLY A 31 -26.37 0.56 -19.32
CA GLY A 31 -26.04 1.98 -19.13
C GLY A 31 -25.94 2.80 -20.42
N PHE A 32 -25.49 4.04 -20.30
CA PHE A 32 -25.49 5.01 -21.40
C PHE A 32 -24.61 4.60 -22.60
N GLY A 33 -23.51 3.89 -22.36
CA GLY A 33 -22.59 3.40 -23.40
C GLY A 33 -22.96 2.06 -24.03
N ALA A 34 -24.06 1.42 -23.60
CA ALA A 34 -24.43 0.07 -24.05
C ALA A 34 -24.67 -0.06 -25.57
N SER A 35 -24.94 1.04 -26.25
CA SER A 35 -25.16 1.09 -27.70
C SER A 35 -23.88 1.25 -28.53
N SER A 36 -22.70 1.23 -27.89
CA SER A 36 -21.41 1.29 -28.59
C SER A 36 -21.30 0.16 -29.61
N LYS A 37 -20.86 0.50 -30.83
CA LYS A 37 -20.64 -0.46 -31.91
C LYS A 37 -19.20 -0.96 -31.96
N GLY A 38 -18.25 -0.27 -31.31
CA GLY A 38 -16.83 -0.55 -31.45
C GLY A 38 -16.41 -0.67 -32.92
N GLY A 39 -15.52 -1.62 -33.18
CA GLY A 39 -15.07 -2.03 -34.51
C GLY A 39 -16.02 -2.93 -35.28
N THR A 40 -17.24 -3.18 -34.81
CA THR A 40 -18.18 -4.10 -35.48
C THR A 40 -18.42 -3.70 -36.93
N GLY A 41 -18.32 -4.67 -37.84
CA GLY A 41 -18.39 -4.46 -39.30
C GLY A 41 -17.08 -3.97 -39.93
N GLY A 42 -16.04 -3.81 -39.13
CA GLY A 42 -14.71 -3.39 -39.54
C GLY A 42 -13.72 -4.54 -39.80
N LYS A 43 -12.46 -4.19 -40.02
CA LYS A 43 -11.36 -5.14 -40.18
C LYS A 43 -11.04 -5.82 -38.85
N VAL A 44 -10.59 -7.07 -38.89
CA VAL A 44 -9.98 -7.73 -37.73
C VAL A 44 -8.47 -7.65 -37.89
N ILE A 45 -7.78 -7.02 -36.94
CA ILE A 45 -6.33 -6.85 -36.93
C ILE A 45 -5.77 -7.65 -35.77
N THR A 46 -4.87 -8.59 -36.05
CA THR A 46 -4.19 -9.38 -35.03
C THR A 46 -2.81 -8.81 -34.76
N VAL A 47 -2.56 -8.41 -33.52
CA VAL A 47 -1.23 -8.02 -33.02
C VAL A 47 -0.37 -9.27 -32.90
N THR A 48 0.81 -9.24 -33.53
CA THR A 48 1.73 -10.38 -33.66
C THR A 48 3.12 -10.12 -33.06
N THR A 49 3.36 -8.93 -32.51
CA THR A 49 4.58 -8.62 -31.75
C THR A 49 4.30 -7.87 -30.45
N LEU A 50 5.17 -8.05 -29.44
CA LEU A 50 5.18 -7.27 -28.19
C LEU A 50 5.96 -5.95 -28.31
N ALA A 51 6.58 -5.69 -29.48
CA ALA A 51 7.25 -4.43 -29.74
C ALA A 51 6.26 -3.26 -29.69
N ASP A 52 6.73 -2.12 -29.17
CA ASP A 52 5.95 -0.87 -29.09
C ASP A 52 5.53 -0.34 -30.47
N ASP A 53 6.37 -0.50 -31.49
CA ASP A 53 6.17 0.00 -32.84
C ASP A 53 6.63 -1.00 -33.92
N GLY A 54 6.27 -0.70 -35.17
CA GLY A 54 6.60 -1.50 -36.35
C GLY A 54 5.50 -2.50 -36.76
N PRO A 55 5.75 -3.28 -37.82
CA PRO A 55 4.78 -4.22 -38.37
C PRO A 55 4.25 -5.22 -37.34
N GLY A 56 2.93 -5.36 -37.27
CA GLY A 56 2.23 -6.28 -36.37
C GLY A 56 2.11 -5.79 -34.93
N SER A 57 2.54 -4.57 -34.61
CA SER A 57 2.46 -3.99 -33.26
C SER A 57 1.05 -3.51 -32.91
N PHE A 58 0.77 -3.39 -31.61
CA PHE A 58 -0.48 -2.79 -31.13
C PHE A 58 -0.64 -1.35 -31.59
N ARG A 59 0.46 -0.59 -31.64
CA ARG A 59 0.47 0.81 -32.10
C ARG A 59 0.07 0.94 -33.56
N GLU A 60 0.59 0.06 -34.43
CA GLU A 60 0.18 0.02 -35.84
C GLU A 60 -1.30 -0.35 -35.97
N ALA A 61 -1.76 -1.37 -35.25
CA ALA A 61 -3.15 -1.79 -35.27
C ALA A 61 -4.12 -0.68 -34.78
N LEU A 62 -3.73 0.06 -33.74
CA LEU A 62 -4.53 1.17 -33.22
C LEU A 62 -4.49 2.41 -34.12
N ALA A 63 -3.50 2.55 -34.99
CA ALA A 63 -3.41 3.68 -35.92
C ALA A 63 -4.30 3.53 -37.17
N ASP A 64 -4.85 2.34 -37.48
CA ASP A 64 -5.73 2.15 -38.64
C ASP A 64 -6.97 3.06 -38.53
N GLU A 65 -7.27 3.79 -39.60
CA GLU A 65 -8.35 4.78 -39.65
C GLU A 65 -9.73 4.13 -39.86
N GLN A 66 -9.78 2.91 -40.39
CA GLN A 66 -11.03 2.20 -40.65
C GLN A 66 -11.58 1.60 -39.36
N PRO A 67 -12.89 1.32 -39.27
CA PRO A 67 -13.42 0.53 -38.17
C PRO A 67 -12.62 -0.76 -37.98
N ARG A 68 -12.16 -1.06 -36.76
CA ARG A 68 -11.30 -2.22 -36.50
C ARG A 68 -11.54 -2.92 -35.18
N ILE A 69 -11.39 -4.24 -35.21
CA ILE A 69 -11.34 -5.11 -34.04
C ILE A 69 -9.90 -5.57 -33.88
N ILE A 70 -9.23 -5.08 -32.84
CA ILE A 70 -7.86 -5.42 -32.50
C ILE A 70 -7.88 -6.60 -31.54
N ARG A 71 -7.13 -7.66 -31.88
CA ARG A 71 -6.95 -8.86 -31.07
C ARG A 71 -5.47 -9.16 -30.90
N PHE A 72 -5.10 -9.94 -29.89
CA PHE A 72 -3.71 -10.31 -29.63
C PHE A 72 -3.48 -11.78 -29.95
N GLY A 73 -2.55 -12.07 -30.86
CA GLY A 73 -2.16 -13.43 -31.23
C GLY A 73 -1.08 -14.03 -30.32
N LEU A 74 -0.77 -13.35 -29.21
CA LEU A 74 0.36 -13.63 -28.33
C LEU A 74 0.04 -13.22 -26.90
N GLU A 75 0.92 -13.63 -25.99
CA GLU A 75 0.86 -13.36 -24.55
C GLU A 75 1.99 -12.41 -24.14
N GLY A 76 1.77 -11.60 -23.10
CA GLY A 76 2.85 -10.88 -22.43
C GLY A 76 2.56 -9.40 -22.19
N THR A 77 3.65 -8.64 -22.10
CA THR A 77 3.63 -7.22 -21.77
C THR A 77 4.18 -6.39 -22.92
N ILE A 78 3.38 -5.45 -23.43
CA ILE A 78 3.81 -4.45 -24.40
C ILE A 78 4.32 -3.25 -23.61
N GLU A 79 5.63 -3.04 -23.62
CA GLU A 79 6.25 -1.89 -22.95
C GLU A 79 6.29 -0.69 -23.89
N LEU A 80 5.38 0.26 -23.69
CA LEU A 80 5.31 1.46 -24.51
C LEU A 80 6.50 2.39 -24.24
N ARG A 81 7.03 3.05 -25.27
CA ARG A 81 8.03 4.13 -25.14
C ARG A 81 7.40 5.50 -24.92
N LYS A 82 6.13 5.64 -25.30
CA LYS A 82 5.26 6.83 -25.15
C LYS A 82 3.80 6.40 -25.22
N PRO A 83 2.81 7.23 -24.81
CA PRO A 83 1.40 6.89 -24.96
C PRO A 83 1.05 6.41 -26.37
N VAL A 84 0.20 5.40 -26.45
CA VAL A 84 -0.36 4.92 -27.72
C VAL A 84 -1.67 5.66 -27.97
N VAL A 85 -1.79 6.27 -29.14
CA VAL A 85 -2.85 7.24 -29.43
C VAL A 85 -3.80 6.66 -30.46
N SER A 86 -5.11 6.68 -30.16
CA SER A 86 -6.17 6.50 -31.15
C SER A 86 -6.77 7.85 -31.48
N ARG A 87 -6.78 8.21 -32.78
CA ARG A 87 -7.43 9.43 -33.30
C ARG A 87 -8.68 9.16 -34.12
N HIS A 88 -8.98 7.88 -34.33
CA HIS A 88 -10.09 7.42 -35.14
C HIS A 88 -10.93 6.46 -34.31
N GLY A 89 -12.23 6.74 -34.24
CA GLY A 89 -13.17 5.93 -33.48
C GLY A 89 -13.51 4.60 -34.14
N ARG A 90 -14.55 3.93 -33.62
CA ARG A 90 -15.00 2.62 -34.11
C ARG A 90 -13.89 1.57 -33.95
N VAL A 91 -13.32 1.50 -32.75
CA VAL A 91 -12.38 0.44 -32.36
C VAL A 91 -12.97 -0.48 -31.31
N THR A 92 -12.76 -1.77 -31.49
CA THR A 92 -12.85 -2.75 -30.40
C THR A 92 -11.44 -3.20 -30.08
N ILE A 93 -10.98 -3.00 -28.84
CA ILE A 93 -9.73 -3.57 -28.34
C ILE A 93 -10.09 -4.76 -27.45
N ASP A 94 -9.86 -5.97 -27.96
CA ASP A 94 -10.05 -7.22 -27.23
C ASP A 94 -8.68 -7.72 -26.79
N GLY A 95 -8.32 -7.38 -25.56
CA GLY A 95 -7.08 -7.74 -24.89
C GLY A 95 -7.02 -9.20 -24.45
N THR A 96 -8.07 -10.00 -24.69
CA THR A 96 -8.05 -11.42 -24.39
C THR A 96 -7.05 -12.13 -25.30
N THR A 97 -6.12 -12.85 -24.70
CA THR A 97 -5.06 -13.59 -25.42
C THR A 97 -5.48 -15.04 -25.69
N PRO A 98 -4.75 -15.81 -26.53
CA PRO A 98 -5.15 -17.18 -26.90
C PRO A 98 -5.29 -18.14 -25.70
N SER A 99 -4.53 -17.94 -24.62
CA SER A 99 -4.64 -18.74 -23.38
C SER A 99 -5.75 -18.25 -22.43
N GLY A 100 -6.50 -17.22 -22.85
CA GLY A 100 -7.58 -16.60 -22.09
C GLY A 100 -7.11 -15.63 -21.00
N ASN A 101 -5.83 -15.25 -20.98
CA ASN A 101 -5.33 -14.17 -20.13
C ASN A 101 -5.63 -12.80 -20.77
N SER A 102 -5.17 -11.73 -20.12
CA SER A 102 -5.21 -10.37 -20.68
C SER A 102 -3.81 -9.92 -21.09
N ILE A 103 -3.67 -9.29 -22.26
CA ILE A 103 -2.46 -8.58 -22.63
C ILE A 103 -2.22 -7.43 -21.63
N THR A 104 -0.96 -7.25 -21.23
CA THR A 104 -0.58 -6.14 -20.36
C THR A 104 0.03 -5.02 -21.20
N ILE A 105 -0.47 -3.79 -21.05
CA ILE A 105 0.17 -2.59 -21.58
C ILE A 105 0.92 -1.93 -20.44
N ALA A 106 2.21 -1.66 -20.61
CA ALA A 106 3.10 -1.17 -19.55
C ALA A 106 3.76 0.17 -19.88
N LYS A 107 4.19 0.88 -18.83
CA LYS A 107 4.99 2.13 -18.82
C LYS A 107 4.24 3.40 -19.23
N HIS A 108 3.35 3.33 -20.21
CA HIS A 108 2.47 4.44 -20.61
C HIS A 108 1.04 3.94 -20.88
N GLY A 109 0.07 4.85 -20.81
CA GLY A 109 -1.32 4.55 -21.11
C GLY A 109 -1.75 4.64 -22.58
N ILE A 110 -3.05 4.52 -22.78
CA ILE A 110 -3.74 4.60 -24.08
C ILE A 110 -4.58 5.86 -24.13
N TRP A 111 -4.35 6.69 -25.13
CA TRP A 111 -5.02 7.99 -25.26
C TRP A 111 -5.93 8.00 -26.48
N PHE A 112 -7.23 8.19 -26.24
CA PHE A 112 -8.23 8.44 -27.26
C PHE A 112 -8.38 9.95 -27.38
N LEU A 113 -8.04 10.50 -28.54
CA LEU A 113 -8.03 11.94 -28.79
C LEU A 113 -9.02 12.26 -29.91
N ASP A 114 -10.19 12.74 -29.51
CA ASP A 114 -11.37 12.98 -30.36
C ASP A 114 -11.94 11.72 -31.07
N GLU A 115 -13.21 11.81 -31.48
CA GLU A 115 -13.98 10.82 -32.24
C GLU A 115 -13.96 9.38 -31.70
N SER A 116 -14.82 9.03 -30.73
CA SER A 116 -14.97 7.64 -30.28
C SER A 116 -16.34 7.04 -30.53
N ASN A 117 -16.36 5.71 -30.73
CA ASN A 117 -17.49 4.79 -30.61
C ASN A 117 -16.90 3.40 -30.29
N ASP A 118 -16.37 3.25 -29.09
CA ASP A 118 -15.32 2.25 -28.83
C ASP A 118 -15.73 1.21 -27.78
N ILE A 119 -15.13 0.02 -27.88
CA ILE A 119 -15.24 -1.06 -26.90
C ILE A 119 -13.83 -1.43 -26.44
N ILE A 120 -13.56 -1.36 -25.14
CA ILE A 120 -12.22 -1.55 -24.59
C ILE A 120 -12.28 -2.65 -23.53
N ARG A 121 -11.47 -3.69 -23.71
CA ARG A 121 -11.31 -4.84 -22.81
C ARG A 121 -9.83 -5.22 -22.68
N LEU A 122 -9.07 -4.59 -21.79
CA LEU A 122 -7.63 -4.87 -21.65
C LEU A 122 -7.09 -4.51 -20.25
N ARG A 123 -5.80 -4.78 -20.02
CA ARG A 123 -5.09 -4.41 -18.79
C ARG A 123 -4.04 -3.30 -19.05
N PRO A 124 -4.36 -2.01 -18.85
CA PRO A 124 -3.38 -0.94 -18.83
C PRO A 124 -2.74 -0.81 -17.45
N THR A 125 -1.41 -0.85 -17.43
CA THR A 125 -0.55 -0.68 -16.26
C THR A 125 0.46 0.41 -16.57
N GLU A 126 0.48 1.51 -15.84
CA GLU A 126 1.44 2.59 -16.09
C GLU A 126 2.45 2.68 -14.95
N GLY A 127 3.63 3.27 -15.20
CA GLY A 127 4.66 3.34 -14.16
C GLY A 127 5.82 4.26 -14.48
N LYS A 128 5.66 5.14 -15.47
CA LYS A 128 6.62 6.21 -15.79
C LYS A 128 5.87 7.54 -15.95
N ALA A 129 6.62 8.62 -15.77
CA ALA A 129 6.14 9.98 -15.47
C ALA A 129 4.98 10.52 -16.33
N ASN A 130 4.00 11.12 -15.64
CA ASN A 130 2.95 12.04 -16.14
C ASN A 130 2.00 11.46 -17.21
N GLY A 131 1.51 10.24 -17.06
CA GLY A 131 0.44 9.71 -17.92
C GLY A 131 -0.72 9.09 -17.16
N ASP A 132 -1.87 9.18 -17.81
CA ASP A 132 -3.11 8.48 -17.47
C ASP A 132 -3.14 7.10 -18.10
N GLY A 133 -3.64 6.10 -17.37
CA GLY A 133 -3.74 4.73 -17.85
C GLY A 133 -4.67 4.61 -19.06
N LEU A 134 -5.87 5.18 -18.95
CA LEU A 134 -6.80 5.42 -20.06
C LEU A 134 -7.22 6.89 -20.09
N LEU A 135 -6.88 7.60 -21.15
CA LEU A 135 -7.30 8.98 -21.38
C LEU A 135 -8.33 9.03 -22.51
N PHE A 136 -9.46 9.68 -22.27
CA PHE A 136 -10.38 10.14 -23.31
C PHE A 136 -10.40 11.66 -23.27
N ASN A 137 -9.82 12.31 -24.26
CA ASN A 137 -9.74 13.76 -24.30
C ASN A 137 -10.26 14.30 -25.64
N GLY A 138 -11.27 15.16 -25.55
CA GLY A 138 -11.90 15.76 -26.73
C GLY A 138 -13.35 15.32 -26.89
N GLN A 139 -13.81 15.13 -28.12
CA GLN A 139 -15.20 14.79 -28.45
C GLN A 139 -15.39 13.27 -28.53
N HIS A 140 -15.98 12.66 -27.50
CA HIS A 140 -16.20 11.21 -27.46
C HIS A 140 -17.66 10.87 -27.20
N GLU A 141 -18.16 9.82 -27.87
CA GLU A 141 -19.54 9.37 -27.69
C GLU A 141 -19.65 7.84 -27.71
N ARG A 142 -20.55 7.26 -26.89
CA ARG A 142 -20.85 5.81 -26.91
C ARG A 142 -19.57 4.99 -26.70
N VAL A 143 -19.01 5.11 -25.51
CA VAL A 143 -17.81 4.37 -25.09
C VAL A 143 -18.22 3.27 -24.12
N LEU A 144 -17.70 2.06 -24.32
CA LEU A 144 -17.85 0.94 -23.41
C LEU A 144 -16.48 0.47 -22.92
N ILE A 145 -16.24 0.62 -21.61
CA ILE A 145 -15.10 0.02 -20.90
C ILE A 145 -15.65 -1.19 -20.15
N ASP A 146 -15.12 -2.37 -20.44
CA ASP A 146 -15.68 -3.63 -19.96
C ASP A 146 -14.58 -4.62 -19.58
N HIS A 147 -14.66 -5.24 -18.40
CA HIS A 147 -13.68 -6.25 -17.94
C HIS A 147 -12.22 -5.82 -18.06
N CYS A 148 -11.94 -4.55 -17.75
CA CYS A 148 -10.58 -4.01 -17.74
C CYS A 148 -9.96 -4.10 -16.34
N SER A 149 -8.63 -3.98 -16.28
CA SER A 149 -7.88 -3.78 -15.03
C SER A 149 -6.89 -2.65 -15.26
N VAL A 150 -7.18 -1.48 -14.67
CA VAL A 150 -6.44 -0.24 -14.89
C VAL A 150 -5.76 0.19 -13.59
N MET A 151 -4.43 0.15 -13.57
CA MET A 151 -3.66 0.34 -12.35
C MET A 151 -2.36 1.13 -12.57
N TRP A 152 -1.85 1.72 -11.48
CA TRP A 152 -0.53 2.36 -11.38
C TRP A 152 -0.29 3.58 -12.28
N ALA A 153 -1.33 4.20 -12.81
CA ALA A 153 -1.15 5.47 -13.51
C ALA A 153 -0.59 6.56 -12.60
N THR A 154 0.24 7.43 -13.19
CA THR A 154 0.93 8.50 -12.46
C THR A 154 0.05 9.73 -12.25
N ASP A 155 -0.86 10.06 -13.19
CA ASP A 155 -1.93 11.07 -12.99
C ASP A 155 -3.24 10.36 -12.58
N GLU A 156 -4.10 9.94 -13.52
CA GLU A 156 -5.28 9.12 -13.26
C GLU A 156 -5.23 7.71 -13.86
N ASN A 157 -5.76 6.70 -13.16
CA ASN A 157 -5.99 5.41 -13.81
C ASN A 157 -6.94 5.57 -15.01
N ILE A 158 -8.01 6.37 -14.86
CA ILE A 158 -8.86 6.78 -15.98
C ILE A 158 -9.08 8.30 -15.92
N ASP A 159 -8.85 8.99 -17.02
CA ASP A 159 -9.21 10.40 -17.19
C ASP A 159 -10.18 10.58 -18.37
N THR A 160 -11.25 11.34 -18.14
CA THR A 160 -12.19 11.75 -19.17
C THR A 160 -12.29 13.27 -19.20
N TRP A 161 -11.69 13.87 -20.20
CA TRP A 161 -11.60 15.31 -20.39
C TRP A 161 -12.21 15.77 -21.73
N GLY A 162 -12.55 17.04 -21.83
CA GLY A 162 -13.30 17.56 -22.97
C GLY A 162 -14.79 17.22 -22.89
N HIS A 163 -15.37 16.73 -23.99
CA HIS A 163 -16.81 16.51 -24.17
C HIS A 163 -17.08 15.02 -24.39
N VAL A 164 -16.99 14.24 -23.33
CA VAL A 164 -17.33 12.81 -23.36
C VAL A 164 -18.82 12.63 -23.00
N LYS A 165 -19.56 11.89 -23.82
CA LYS A 165 -20.98 11.57 -23.58
C LYS A 165 -21.29 10.10 -23.82
N ASN A 166 -22.31 9.59 -23.15
CA ASN A 166 -22.77 8.22 -23.28
C ASN A 166 -21.67 7.17 -23.03
N LEU A 167 -21.05 7.20 -21.85
CA LEU A 167 -20.02 6.23 -21.46
C LEU A 167 -20.58 5.21 -20.48
N THR A 168 -20.31 3.92 -20.70
CA THR A 168 -20.47 2.86 -19.69
C THR A 168 -19.09 2.33 -19.31
N CYS A 169 -18.80 2.24 -18.01
CA CYS A 169 -17.74 1.41 -17.47
C CYS A 169 -18.34 0.33 -16.58
N GLN A 170 -18.02 -0.92 -16.89
CA GLN A 170 -18.59 -2.07 -16.21
C GLN A 170 -17.55 -3.15 -15.91
N TRP A 171 -17.75 -3.86 -14.80
CA TRP A 171 -16.94 -5.02 -14.40
C TRP A 171 -15.43 -4.76 -14.47
N THR A 172 -14.99 -3.57 -14.09
CA THR A 172 -13.59 -3.13 -14.26
C THR A 172 -12.92 -2.92 -12.90
N ILE A 173 -11.65 -3.30 -12.78
CA ILE A 173 -10.81 -2.99 -11.60
C ILE A 173 -10.05 -1.69 -11.89
N ILE A 174 -10.12 -0.73 -10.97
CA ILE A 174 -9.50 0.59 -11.03
C ILE A 174 -8.76 0.80 -9.72
N ALA A 175 -7.47 0.48 -9.68
CA ALA A 175 -6.77 0.34 -8.41
C ALA A 175 -5.36 0.90 -8.40
N GLU A 176 -4.87 1.22 -7.21
CA GLU A 176 -3.46 1.52 -6.97
C GLU A 176 -2.87 2.61 -7.87
N GLY A 177 -3.54 3.76 -8.04
CA GLY A 177 -2.90 4.93 -8.66
C GLY A 177 -1.56 5.26 -7.96
N GLN A 178 -0.52 5.64 -8.73
CA GLN A 178 0.86 5.65 -8.24
C GLN A 178 1.20 6.85 -7.35
N ARG A 179 1.06 6.71 -6.02
CA ARG A 179 1.24 7.81 -5.05
C ARG A 179 2.64 8.41 -4.97
N TYR A 180 3.66 7.59 -5.21
CA TYR A 180 5.06 7.99 -5.13
C TYR A 180 5.67 7.87 -6.53
N GLY A 181 5.84 9.00 -7.20
CA GLY A 181 6.33 9.09 -8.58
C GLY A 181 6.60 10.56 -8.95
N ASP A 182 7.11 10.78 -10.17
CA ASP A 182 7.56 12.09 -10.67
C ASP A 182 6.41 13.02 -11.12
N HIS A 183 5.23 12.91 -10.50
CA HIS A 183 4.12 13.77 -10.85
C HIS A 183 4.39 15.21 -10.39
N GLN A 184 4.18 16.18 -11.28
CA GLN A 184 4.51 17.59 -11.01
C GLN A 184 3.74 18.19 -9.81
N LYS A 185 2.59 17.61 -9.45
CA LYS A 185 1.75 18.05 -8.33
C LYS A 185 2.12 17.36 -7.00
N GLY A 186 3.19 16.57 -6.95
CA GLY A 186 3.62 15.82 -5.76
C GLY A 186 2.92 14.47 -5.61
N LYS A 187 2.62 14.05 -4.37
CA LYS A 187 1.96 12.76 -4.08
C LYS A 187 0.62 12.67 -4.80
N HIS A 188 0.49 11.73 -5.74
CA HIS A 188 -0.63 11.73 -6.67
C HIS A 188 -1.10 10.30 -6.95
N SER A 189 -2.33 9.93 -6.56
CA SER A 189 -2.82 8.55 -6.67
C SER A 189 -4.33 8.60 -6.88
N MET A 190 -4.72 8.68 -8.15
CA MET A 190 -6.09 9.01 -8.53
C MET A 190 -6.74 7.84 -9.25
N GLY A 191 -7.97 7.49 -8.84
CA GLY A 191 -8.73 6.43 -9.50
C GLY A 191 -9.30 6.89 -10.84
N TRP A 192 -10.18 7.90 -10.83
CA TRP A 192 -10.82 8.40 -12.03
C TRP A 192 -11.23 9.87 -11.89
N LEU A 193 -10.74 10.72 -12.80
CA LEU A 193 -11.23 12.07 -13.03
C LEU A 193 -12.25 12.12 -14.17
N CYS A 194 -13.46 12.62 -13.88
CA CYS A 194 -14.40 13.09 -14.89
C CYS A 194 -14.35 14.61 -14.95
N GLY A 195 -13.91 15.17 -16.08
CA GLY A 195 -13.85 16.61 -16.35
C GLY A 195 -15.21 17.30 -16.50
N ARG A 196 -15.21 18.63 -16.35
CA ARG A 196 -16.42 19.47 -16.16
C ARG A 196 -17.45 19.46 -17.29
N ARG A 197 -17.07 19.07 -18.49
CA ARG A 197 -17.92 19.14 -19.70
C ARG A 197 -18.42 17.76 -20.16
N ASN A 198 -18.18 16.73 -19.35
CA ASN A 198 -18.76 15.40 -19.56
C ASN A 198 -20.28 15.43 -19.32
N ASP A 199 -21.00 14.57 -20.03
CA ASP A 199 -22.47 14.58 -20.04
C ASP A 199 -23.09 13.41 -19.25
N GLN A 200 -23.11 12.21 -19.82
CA GLN A 200 -23.88 11.07 -19.28
C GLN A 200 -23.08 9.77 -19.19
N PHE A 201 -22.92 9.27 -17.97
CA PHE A 201 -22.02 8.16 -17.65
C PHE A 201 -22.71 7.13 -16.76
N THR A 202 -22.55 5.85 -17.05
CA THR A 202 -22.89 4.74 -16.16
C THR A 202 -21.59 4.07 -15.71
N ILE A 203 -21.37 3.95 -14.41
CA ILE A 203 -20.25 3.22 -13.83
C ILE A 203 -20.84 2.16 -12.92
N HIS A 204 -20.75 0.88 -13.28
CA HIS A 204 -21.40 -0.17 -12.50
C HIS A 204 -20.62 -1.47 -12.36
N HIS A 205 -20.73 -2.09 -11.19
CA HIS A 205 -20.00 -3.30 -10.82
C HIS A 205 -18.46 -3.19 -10.98
N CYS A 206 -17.91 -2.00 -10.78
CA CYS A 206 -16.47 -1.76 -10.78
C CYS A 206 -15.89 -1.84 -9.36
N LEU A 207 -14.60 -2.19 -9.29
CA LEU A 207 -13.81 -2.18 -8.06
C LEU A 207 -12.84 -0.99 -8.09
N PHE A 208 -13.05 -0.02 -7.20
CA PHE A 208 -12.08 1.02 -6.89
C PHE A 208 -11.33 0.62 -5.62
N ALA A 209 -10.02 0.44 -5.68
CA ALA A 209 -9.24 0.00 -4.52
C ALA A 209 -7.90 0.71 -4.41
N HIS A 210 -7.52 1.16 -3.21
CA HIS A 210 -6.18 1.68 -2.92
C HIS A 210 -5.76 2.92 -3.72
N ASN A 211 -6.71 3.67 -4.27
CA ASN A 211 -6.46 4.99 -4.83
C ASN A 211 -6.54 6.02 -3.71
N ALA A 212 -5.59 6.96 -3.63
CA ALA A 212 -5.59 7.96 -2.56
C ALA A 212 -6.80 8.88 -2.63
N ASP A 213 -7.24 9.21 -3.83
CA ASP A 213 -8.35 10.11 -4.08
C ASP A 213 -9.07 9.75 -5.39
N ARG A 214 -10.16 10.45 -5.69
CA ARG A 214 -10.94 10.37 -6.94
C ARG A 214 -11.38 8.94 -7.24
N SER A 215 -12.17 8.33 -6.36
CA SER A 215 -12.70 6.98 -6.57
C SER A 215 -14.23 6.92 -6.70
N PRO A 216 -14.86 7.62 -7.68
CA PRO A 216 -14.33 8.59 -8.66
C PRO A 216 -14.47 10.07 -8.21
N LEU A 217 -13.89 11.00 -8.98
CA LEU A 217 -14.28 12.42 -8.99
C LEU A 217 -15.17 12.69 -10.21
N LEU A 218 -16.41 13.09 -9.96
CA LEU A 218 -17.46 13.35 -10.92
C LEU A 218 -17.67 14.86 -11.04
N SER A 219 -17.46 15.44 -12.21
CA SER A 219 -17.58 16.89 -12.40
C SER A 219 -18.50 17.24 -13.56
N GLY A 220 -19.52 18.07 -13.31
CA GLY A 220 -20.55 18.37 -14.33
C GLY A 220 -21.36 17.13 -14.76
N GLY A 221 -22.39 17.27 -15.59
CA GLY A 221 -23.11 16.12 -16.13
C GLY A 221 -23.97 15.31 -15.14
N THR A 222 -24.41 14.14 -15.59
CA THR A 222 -25.26 13.16 -14.89
C THR A 222 -24.61 11.78 -14.87
N PHE A 223 -24.46 11.20 -13.68
CA PHE A 223 -23.79 9.92 -13.48
C PHE A 223 -24.70 8.90 -12.80
N ASP A 224 -24.65 7.67 -13.30
CA ASP A 224 -25.25 6.51 -12.65
C ASP A 224 -24.14 5.62 -12.08
N PHE A 225 -23.82 5.82 -10.80
CA PHE A 225 -22.77 5.11 -10.06
C PHE A 225 -23.39 4.01 -9.20
N VAL A 226 -23.49 2.80 -9.77
CA VAL A 226 -24.37 1.74 -9.27
C VAL A 226 -23.60 0.44 -8.99
N ASN A 227 -23.86 -0.22 -7.87
CA ASN A 227 -23.30 -1.55 -7.54
C ASN A 227 -21.76 -1.62 -7.49
N ASN A 228 -21.06 -0.51 -7.23
CA ASN A 228 -19.60 -0.48 -7.17
C ASN A 228 -19.05 -0.82 -5.77
N VAL A 229 -17.81 -1.28 -5.72
CA VAL A 229 -17.04 -1.40 -4.48
C VAL A 229 -15.96 -0.32 -4.48
N VAL A 230 -15.89 0.48 -3.42
CA VAL A 230 -14.84 1.48 -3.21
C VAL A 230 -14.15 1.16 -1.89
N TYR A 231 -12.85 0.90 -1.94
CA TYR A 231 -12.09 0.44 -0.79
C TYR A 231 -10.76 1.19 -0.62
N ASN A 232 -10.47 1.62 0.61
CA ASN A 232 -9.18 2.18 1.04
C ASN A 232 -8.71 3.41 0.23
N TRP A 233 -9.03 4.61 0.74
CA TRP A 233 -8.54 5.92 0.25
C TRP A 233 -7.65 6.61 1.30
N ALA A 234 -6.96 7.70 0.94
CA ALA A 234 -6.04 8.40 1.84
C ALA A 234 -6.75 9.28 2.88
N GLY A 235 -6.19 9.34 4.08
CA GLY A 235 -6.62 10.22 5.16
C GLY A 235 -6.41 11.68 4.77
N GLY A 236 -7.49 12.46 4.78
CA GLY A 236 -7.54 13.81 4.22
C GLY A 236 -8.30 13.90 2.89
N SER A 237 -8.79 12.78 2.35
CA SER A 237 -9.71 12.75 1.21
C SER A 237 -11.02 12.01 1.51
N ASN A 238 -11.96 12.07 0.56
CA ASN A 238 -13.21 11.31 0.53
C ASN A 238 -13.14 10.26 -0.61
N ALA A 239 -13.97 9.22 -0.52
CA ALA A 239 -13.96 8.14 -1.49
C ALA A 239 -14.51 8.60 -2.86
N VAL A 240 -15.73 9.13 -2.87
CA VAL A 240 -16.43 9.62 -4.07
C VAL A 240 -16.58 11.14 -3.97
N LYS A 241 -16.32 11.87 -5.06
CA LYS A 241 -16.44 13.33 -5.09
C LYS A 241 -17.36 13.78 -6.21
N LEU A 242 -18.25 14.72 -5.94
CA LEU A 242 -19.09 15.37 -6.95
C LEU A 242 -18.83 16.87 -6.91
N LEU A 243 -18.40 17.44 -8.04
CA LEU A 243 -18.03 18.84 -8.17
C LEU A 243 -18.78 19.50 -9.33
N ASN A 244 -18.77 20.84 -9.36
CA ASN A 244 -19.19 21.67 -10.50
C ASN A 244 -20.56 21.26 -11.08
N GLY A 245 -21.56 21.06 -10.22
CA GLY A 245 -22.93 20.80 -10.63
C GLY A 245 -23.23 19.36 -11.04
N ALA A 246 -22.29 18.44 -10.81
CA ALA A 246 -22.51 17.02 -11.07
C ALA A 246 -23.76 16.50 -10.35
N LYS A 247 -24.57 15.72 -11.07
CA LYS A 247 -25.73 15.00 -10.56
C LYS A 247 -25.38 13.51 -10.55
N ALA A 248 -25.44 12.82 -9.41
CA ALA A 248 -25.16 11.39 -9.41
C ALA A 248 -26.19 10.55 -8.64
N ASN A 249 -26.55 9.41 -9.21
CA ASN A 249 -27.12 8.30 -8.47
C ASN A 249 -25.97 7.47 -7.89
N VAL A 250 -25.88 7.35 -6.56
CA VAL A 250 -24.93 6.48 -5.87
C VAL A 250 -25.73 5.38 -5.19
N GLN A 251 -25.83 4.21 -5.83
CA GLN A 251 -26.77 3.17 -5.39
C GLN A 251 -26.13 1.79 -5.29
N GLY A 252 -26.54 0.98 -4.32
CA GLY A 252 -26.08 -0.41 -4.19
C GLY A 252 -24.56 -0.55 -3.99
N CYS A 253 -23.85 0.51 -3.61
CA CYS A 253 -22.39 0.54 -3.53
C CYS A 253 -21.90 0.12 -2.14
N SER A 254 -20.77 -0.58 -2.09
CA SER A 254 -20.03 -0.82 -0.84
C SER A 254 -18.82 0.12 -0.78
N ILE A 255 -18.88 1.15 0.06
CA ILE A 255 -17.83 2.15 0.25
C ILE A 255 -17.20 1.92 1.62
N ILE A 256 -16.03 1.29 1.66
CA ILE A 256 -15.45 0.70 2.88
C ILE A 256 -14.08 1.35 3.16
N PRO A 257 -13.84 1.91 4.35
CA PRO A 257 -12.56 2.51 4.68
C PRO A 257 -11.49 1.43 4.87
N GLY A 258 -10.27 1.73 4.45
CA GLY A 258 -9.09 0.93 4.74
C GLY A 258 -8.28 1.53 5.89
N SER A 259 -7.09 0.97 6.13
CA SER A 259 -6.24 1.38 7.27
C SER A 259 -5.76 2.83 7.21
N GLN A 260 -5.72 3.41 6.01
CA GLN A 260 -5.25 4.77 5.75
C GLN A 260 -6.38 5.78 5.53
N SER A 261 -7.63 5.33 5.48
CA SER A 261 -8.78 6.20 5.28
C SER A 261 -9.07 7.00 6.56
N GLY A 262 -9.43 8.28 6.41
CA GLY A 262 -9.72 9.16 7.54
C GLY A 262 -10.67 10.30 7.16
N GLY A 263 -11.23 11.00 8.16
CA GLY A 263 -12.21 12.08 7.99
C GLY A 263 -13.67 11.65 8.22
N GLY A 264 -14.59 12.62 8.19
CA GLY A 264 -16.04 12.40 8.09
C GLY A 264 -16.49 12.37 6.63
N GLY A 265 -17.67 11.82 6.31
CA GLY A 265 -18.25 11.73 4.96
C GLY A 265 -17.46 10.87 3.96
N VAL A 266 -18.10 9.92 3.30
CA VAL A 266 -17.44 9.13 2.23
C VAL A 266 -17.79 9.62 0.82
N ILE A 267 -18.91 10.33 0.67
CA ILE A 267 -19.32 11.02 -0.56
C ILE A 267 -19.22 12.52 -0.30
N TYR A 268 -18.37 13.21 -1.06
CA TYR A 268 -18.18 14.65 -0.96
C TYR A 268 -18.90 15.40 -2.07
N LEU A 269 -19.55 16.51 -1.73
CA LEU A 269 -20.20 17.43 -2.64
C LEU A 269 -19.53 18.81 -2.54
N ASN A 270 -19.24 19.44 -3.68
CA ASN A 270 -18.93 20.87 -3.67
C ASN A 270 -20.16 21.70 -3.27
N ARG A 271 -19.94 22.84 -2.61
CA ARG A 271 -21.00 23.80 -2.26
C ARG A 271 -21.10 24.98 -3.23
N GLU A 272 -20.01 25.28 -3.92
CA GLU A 272 -19.94 26.39 -4.86
C GLU A 272 -20.89 26.17 -6.02
N ALA A 273 -21.52 27.25 -6.50
CA ALA A 273 -22.40 27.18 -7.65
C ALA A 273 -21.60 26.86 -8.93
N PRO A 274 -22.05 25.94 -9.79
CA PRO A 274 -23.22 25.09 -9.59
C PRO A 274 -22.95 24.00 -8.54
N ALA A 275 -23.85 23.90 -7.55
CA ALA A 275 -23.70 22.94 -6.46
C ALA A 275 -24.01 21.52 -6.95
N ALA A 276 -23.17 20.54 -6.58
CA ALA A 276 -23.43 19.14 -6.87
C ALA A 276 -24.62 18.59 -6.08
N ARG A 277 -25.29 17.58 -6.65
CA ARG A 277 -26.47 16.93 -6.07
C ARG A 277 -26.36 15.41 -6.20
N VAL A 278 -26.84 14.68 -5.20
CA VAL A 278 -26.72 13.22 -5.14
C VAL A 278 -28.02 12.55 -4.72
N PHE A 279 -28.37 11.44 -5.37
CA PHE A 279 -29.33 10.47 -4.87
C PHE A 279 -28.57 9.27 -4.32
N VAL A 280 -28.92 8.81 -3.11
CA VAL A 280 -28.21 7.72 -2.43
C VAL A 280 -29.19 6.66 -1.95
N SER A 281 -28.93 5.38 -2.26
CA SER A 281 -29.81 4.27 -1.87
C SER A 281 -29.09 2.93 -1.78
N LYS A 282 -29.47 2.06 -0.82
CA LYS A 282 -28.96 0.69 -0.68
C LYS A 282 -27.42 0.57 -0.57
N ASN A 283 -26.74 1.59 -0.06
CA ASN A 283 -25.27 1.61 0.06
C ASN A 283 -24.81 1.02 1.40
N ARG A 284 -23.63 0.43 1.42
CA ARG A 284 -22.92 0.03 2.65
C ARG A 284 -21.76 0.98 2.87
N THR A 285 -21.78 1.73 3.96
CA THR A 285 -20.74 2.70 4.32
C THR A 285 -20.27 2.48 5.76
N PRO A 286 -19.14 3.08 6.20
CA PRO A 286 -18.73 2.98 7.60
C PRO A 286 -19.64 3.72 8.57
N PHE A 287 -20.53 4.58 8.10
CA PHE A 287 -21.37 5.43 8.94
C PHE A 287 -22.77 4.85 9.20
N GLU A 288 -23.27 3.91 8.39
CA GLU A 288 -24.50 3.16 8.65
C GLU A 288 -24.60 1.88 7.78
N LYS A 289 -25.27 0.84 8.31
CA LYS A 289 -25.74 -0.31 7.52
C LYS A 289 -27.12 0.04 6.97
N THR A 290 -27.25 0.63 5.78
CA THR A 290 -28.60 1.04 5.34
C THR A 290 -29.45 -0.19 4.97
N SER A 291 -30.36 -0.55 5.85
CA SER A 291 -31.66 -1.09 5.47
C SER A 291 -32.70 -0.08 5.94
N ASN A 292 -32.97 0.91 5.08
CA ASN A 292 -34.01 1.94 5.21
C ASN A 292 -33.77 2.98 6.32
N GLU A 293 -33.62 4.26 5.91
CA GLU A 293 -33.51 5.48 6.74
C GLU A 293 -32.18 5.57 7.54
N VAL A 294 -31.12 6.28 7.16
CA VAL A 294 -31.04 7.68 6.71
C VAL A 294 -29.82 7.88 5.78
N PRO A 295 -29.99 8.27 4.49
CA PRO A 295 -28.88 8.36 3.52
C PRO A 295 -27.79 9.41 3.84
N ARG A 296 -28.03 10.29 4.82
CA ARG A 296 -27.25 11.50 5.08
C ARG A 296 -25.90 11.24 5.72
N SER A 297 -25.79 10.27 6.63
CA SER A 297 -24.62 10.06 7.48
C SER A 297 -23.35 9.70 6.71
N SER A 298 -23.43 9.52 5.40
CA SER A 298 -22.30 9.22 4.51
C SER A 298 -21.93 10.34 3.55
N VAL A 299 -22.72 11.42 3.49
CA VAL A 299 -22.57 12.52 2.53
C VAL A 299 -22.11 13.79 3.24
N GLN A 300 -21.07 14.42 2.72
CA GLN A 300 -20.52 15.68 3.19
C GLN A 300 -20.61 16.74 2.08
N ALA A 301 -20.91 17.99 2.44
CA ALA A 301 -20.88 19.12 1.52
C ALA A 301 -19.93 20.20 2.04
N GLY A 302 -18.79 20.42 1.37
CA GLY A 302 -17.74 21.29 1.89
C GLY A 302 -17.31 20.87 3.31
N SER A 303 -17.35 21.78 4.28
CA SER A 303 -17.09 21.49 5.70
C SER A 303 -18.32 20.96 6.47
N VAL A 304 -19.49 20.87 5.83
CA VAL A 304 -20.75 20.49 6.48
C VAL A 304 -20.98 19.00 6.35
N PHE A 305 -21.14 18.33 7.49
CA PHE A 305 -21.38 16.89 7.57
C PHE A 305 -22.40 16.58 8.68
N PRO A 306 -23.54 15.91 8.38
CA PRO A 306 -24.01 15.51 7.04
C PRO A 306 -24.34 16.66 6.08
N ALA A 307 -24.39 16.38 4.77
CA ALA A 307 -24.73 17.36 3.74
C ALA A 307 -26.18 17.90 3.88
N PRO A 308 -26.45 19.16 3.44
CA PRO A 308 -27.79 19.75 3.46
C PRO A 308 -28.81 18.96 2.64
N GLU A 309 -30.09 19.01 3.06
CA GLU A 309 -31.18 18.32 2.34
C GLU A 309 -31.29 18.77 0.87
N SER A 310 -30.98 20.03 0.59
CA SER A 310 -31.08 20.62 -0.75
C SER A 310 -30.10 20.03 -1.78
N GLN A 311 -29.07 19.31 -1.33
CA GLN A 311 -28.09 18.62 -2.19
C GLN A 311 -28.30 17.09 -2.22
N ILE A 312 -29.27 16.57 -1.47
CA ILE A 312 -29.62 15.14 -1.47
C ILE A 312 -31.03 14.99 -2.07
N GLU A 313 -31.09 14.39 -3.25
CA GLU A 313 -32.36 14.18 -3.96
C GLU A 313 -33.19 13.07 -3.33
N LYS A 314 -34.51 13.16 -3.47
CA LYS A 314 -35.48 12.16 -3.00
C LYS A 314 -35.73 11.03 -4.00
N SER A 315 -35.33 11.22 -5.25
CA SER A 315 -35.55 10.28 -6.34
C SER A 315 -34.30 10.24 -7.24
N PRO A 316 -34.02 9.10 -7.88
CA PRO A 316 -32.87 8.98 -8.76
C PRO A 316 -33.01 9.92 -9.96
N PHE A 317 -31.88 10.47 -10.41
CA PHE A 317 -31.78 11.16 -11.68
C PHE A 317 -32.06 10.18 -12.84
N PRO A 318 -32.65 10.65 -13.96
CA PRO A 318 -32.89 9.80 -15.13
C PRO A 318 -31.60 9.15 -15.64
N ALA A 319 -31.59 7.82 -15.69
CA ALA A 319 -30.50 7.02 -16.23
C ALA A 319 -31.05 5.73 -16.85
N PRO A 320 -30.35 5.10 -17.81
CA PRO A 320 -30.71 3.80 -18.35
C PRO A 320 -30.78 2.74 -17.24
N GLY A 321 -31.67 1.76 -17.39
CA GLY A 321 -31.90 0.76 -16.35
C GLY A 321 -30.70 -0.16 -16.13
N VAL A 322 -29.96 0.07 -15.05
CA VAL A 322 -29.06 -0.92 -14.43
C VAL A 322 -29.76 -1.48 -13.21
N THR A 323 -29.82 -2.80 -13.07
CA THR A 323 -30.50 -3.42 -11.91
C THR A 323 -29.72 -3.15 -10.62
N VAL A 324 -30.26 -2.29 -9.76
CA VAL A 324 -29.67 -1.98 -8.45
C VAL A 324 -29.82 -3.18 -7.50
N GLN A 325 -28.70 -3.75 -7.05
CA GLN A 325 -28.70 -4.82 -6.05
C GLN A 325 -28.48 -4.27 -4.64
N SER A 326 -28.57 -5.14 -3.64
CA SER A 326 -28.10 -4.78 -2.29
C SER A 326 -26.58 -4.65 -2.29
N ALA A 327 -26.03 -3.73 -1.49
CA ALA A 327 -24.58 -3.52 -1.39
C ALA A 327 -23.78 -4.79 -1.04
N SER A 328 -24.35 -5.71 -0.26
CA SER A 328 -23.70 -7.00 0.03
C SER A 328 -23.66 -7.93 -1.18
N LYS A 329 -24.73 -7.93 -1.99
CA LYS A 329 -24.78 -8.76 -3.21
C LYS A 329 -23.87 -8.21 -4.30
N SER A 330 -23.89 -6.89 -4.51
CA SER A 330 -22.99 -6.23 -5.45
C SER A 330 -21.53 -6.42 -5.02
N PHE A 331 -21.21 -6.31 -3.72
CA PHE A 331 -19.86 -6.58 -3.20
C PHE A 331 -19.31 -7.94 -3.63
N GLU A 332 -20.08 -9.02 -3.42
CA GLU A 332 -19.64 -10.35 -3.83
C GLU A 332 -19.56 -10.52 -5.34
N LEU A 333 -20.48 -9.89 -6.09
CA LEU A 333 -20.44 -9.93 -7.55
C LEU A 333 -19.21 -9.22 -8.10
N VAL A 334 -18.90 -8.02 -7.63
CA VAL A 334 -17.73 -7.23 -8.04
C VAL A 334 -16.45 -7.99 -7.73
N LEU A 335 -16.28 -8.45 -6.49
CA LEU A 335 -15.09 -9.22 -6.12
C LEU A 335 -14.97 -10.55 -6.86
N LYS A 336 -16.06 -11.09 -7.40
CA LYS A 336 -16.02 -12.30 -8.23
C LYS A 336 -15.72 -12.03 -9.71
N LYS A 337 -16.26 -10.94 -10.28
CA LYS A 337 -16.34 -10.76 -11.74
C LYS A 337 -15.58 -9.55 -12.30
N ALA A 338 -15.31 -8.50 -11.50
CA ALA A 338 -14.63 -7.32 -12.03
C ALA A 338 -13.18 -7.62 -12.45
N GLY A 339 -12.68 -6.98 -13.49
CA GLY A 339 -11.36 -7.23 -14.07
C GLY A 339 -11.43 -8.09 -15.34
N PRO A 340 -10.28 -8.42 -15.93
CA PRO A 340 -10.21 -9.38 -17.01
C PRO A 340 -10.85 -10.72 -16.65
N LEU A 341 -11.41 -11.41 -17.66
CA LEU A 341 -12.08 -12.71 -17.49
C LEU A 341 -11.22 -13.72 -16.71
N ARG A 342 -9.91 -13.68 -16.93
CA ARG A 342 -8.91 -14.39 -16.13
C ARG A 342 -7.98 -13.40 -15.46
N ARG A 343 -8.11 -13.29 -14.13
CA ARG A 343 -7.27 -12.42 -13.31
C ARG A 343 -5.86 -12.96 -13.11
N ASP A 344 -4.88 -12.08 -13.19
CA ASP A 344 -3.50 -12.33 -12.84
C ASP A 344 -3.25 -12.26 -11.31
N ALA A 345 -1.98 -12.24 -10.90
CA ALA A 345 -1.59 -12.19 -9.50
C ALA A 345 -1.97 -10.88 -8.81
N ASP A 346 -1.87 -9.74 -9.51
CA ASP A 346 -2.12 -8.42 -8.94
C ASP A 346 -3.61 -8.20 -8.73
N GLU A 347 -4.42 -8.57 -9.71
CA GLU A 347 -5.87 -8.45 -9.65
C GLU A 347 -6.45 -9.37 -8.56
N LYS A 348 -5.92 -10.60 -8.45
CA LYS A 348 -6.28 -11.52 -7.36
C LYS A 348 -5.90 -10.95 -5.99
N ARG A 349 -4.71 -10.37 -5.89
CA ARG A 349 -4.22 -9.75 -4.65
C ARG A 349 -5.10 -8.57 -4.25
N VAL A 350 -5.37 -7.61 -5.15
CA VAL A 350 -6.24 -6.46 -4.85
C VAL A 350 -7.61 -6.93 -4.37
N VAL A 351 -8.21 -7.92 -5.05
CA VAL A 351 -9.48 -8.51 -4.61
C VAL A 351 -9.37 -9.14 -3.22
N GLN A 352 -8.28 -9.87 -2.94
CA GLN A 352 -8.05 -10.48 -1.64
C GLN A 352 -7.82 -9.44 -0.54
N GLU A 353 -7.07 -8.38 -0.80
CA GLU A 353 -6.85 -7.27 0.15
C GLU A 353 -8.16 -6.56 0.50
N VAL A 354 -9.07 -6.42 -0.47
CA VAL A 354 -10.42 -5.88 -0.22
C VAL A 354 -11.24 -6.84 0.67
N ARG A 355 -11.13 -8.16 0.47
CA ARG A 355 -11.80 -9.17 1.32
C ARG A 355 -11.27 -9.12 2.76
N ASP A 356 -9.96 -9.08 2.89
CA ASP A 356 -9.25 -9.13 4.17
C ASP A 356 -9.23 -7.78 4.89
N ARG A 357 -9.68 -6.73 4.22
CA ARG A 357 -9.60 -5.33 4.67
C ARG A 357 -8.16 -4.92 5.00
N SER A 358 -7.23 -5.30 4.14
CA SER A 358 -5.80 -5.01 4.23
C SER A 358 -5.33 -4.11 3.07
N GLY A 359 -4.06 -4.17 2.68
CA GLY A 359 -3.53 -3.37 1.57
C GLY A 359 -3.18 -1.92 1.90
N HIS A 360 -2.64 -1.19 0.92
CA HIS A 360 -2.12 0.16 1.10
C HIS A 360 -2.42 1.08 -0.08
N VAL A 361 -2.92 2.29 0.19
CA VAL A 361 -3.09 3.38 -0.75
C VAL A 361 -1.77 3.82 -1.32
N GLY A 362 -1.67 3.79 -2.64
CA GLY A 362 -0.51 4.34 -3.31
C GLY A 362 0.75 3.52 -3.06
N ARG A 363 0.56 2.20 -2.95
CA ARG A 363 1.64 1.24 -2.98
C ARG A 363 2.59 1.62 -4.14
N ARG A 364 3.89 1.71 -3.86
CA ARG A 364 4.86 1.99 -4.93
C ARG A 364 4.77 0.87 -5.97
N ASN A 365 5.10 1.16 -7.23
CA ASN A 365 5.26 0.11 -8.25
C ASN A 365 6.26 -0.99 -7.82
N GLU A 366 7.09 -0.68 -6.82
CA GLU A 366 8.08 -1.54 -6.15
C GLU A 366 7.50 -2.44 -5.03
N GLU A 367 6.27 -2.18 -4.56
CA GLU A 367 5.64 -2.86 -3.40
C GLU A 367 4.51 -3.81 -3.84
N VAL A 368 4.18 -3.86 -5.13
CA VAL A 368 3.34 -4.87 -5.77
C VAL A 368 4.23 -5.89 -6.48
N ASN A 369 3.86 -7.17 -6.41
CA ASN A 369 4.56 -8.23 -7.12
C ASN A 369 4.26 -8.17 -8.62
N VAL A 370 4.89 -7.22 -9.32
CA VAL A 370 4.94 -7.13 -10.79
C VAL A 370 5.86 -8.22 -11.37
N ALA A 371 5.73 -9.46 -10.85
CA ALA A 371 6.45 -10.70 -11.13
C ALA A 371 8.00 -10.70 -11.11
N ASP A 372 8.66 -9.57 -11.31
CA ASP A 372 10.08 -9.39 -11.51
C ASP A 372 10.30 -7.87 -11.64
N ARG A 373 10.92 -7.21 -10.65
CA ARG A 373 11.65 -5.91 -10.76
C ARG A 373 11.87 -5.35 -9.35
N LEU A 374 13.06 -5.00 -8.85
CA LEU A 374 14.36 -4.70 -9.46
C LEU A 374 15.49 -5.07 -8.47
N HIS A 375 16.40 -5.95 -8.91
CA HIS A 375 17.80 -6.04 -8.46
C HIS A 375 18.15 -6.23 -6.97
N GLY A 376 17.40 -7.07 -6.26
CA GLY A 376 17.99 -7.91 -5.21
C GLY A 376 17.54 -9.35 -5.43
N ARG A 377 18.36 -10.21 -6.06
CA ARG A 377 18.12 -11.66 -5.97
C ARG A 377 18.44 -12.09 -4.55
N PHE A 378 17.51 -11.85 -3.62
CA PHE A 378 17.65 -12.35 -2.26
C PHE A 378 17.72 -13.88 -2.33
N PRO A 379 18.66 -14.51 -1.63
CA PRO A 379 18.74 -15.97 -1.56
C PRO A 379 17.64 -16.47 -0.61
N LYS A 380 16.38 -16.38 -1.07
CA LYS A 380 15.19 -16.63 -0.23
C LYS A 380 15.27 -17.99 0.45
N ASP A 381 15.59 -19.05 -0.28
CA ASP A 381 15.68 -20.39 0.29
C ASP A 381 16.78 -20.48 1.37
N GLU A 382 17.90 -19.78 1.20
CA GLU A 382 18.96 -19.72 2.22
C GLU A 382 18.52 -18.91 3.45
N LEU A 383 17.88 -17.75 3.24
CA LEU A 383 17.35 -16.90 4.31
C LEU A 383 16.28 -17.64 5.13
N ASP A 384 15.33 -18.27 4.45
CA ASP A 384 14.27 -19.07 5.05
C ASP A 384 14.87 -20.28 5.80
N ALA A 385 15.89 -20.93 5.23
CA ALA A 385 16.58 -22.04 5.88
C ALA A 385 17.36 -21.59 7.14
N VAL A 386 17.95 -20.40 7.14
CA VAL A 386 18.59 -19.83 8.34
C VAL A 386 17.55 -19.52 9.40
N ALA A 387 16.43 -18.89 9.05
CA ALA A 387 15.36 -18.57 9.99
C ALA A 387 14.77 -19.84 10.64
N LYS A 388 14.56 -20.91 9.86
CA LYS A 388 14.02 -22.20 10.34
C LYS A 388 14.96 -22.98 11.28
N LYS A 389 16.25 -22.63 11.37
CA LYS A 389 17.19 -23.27 12.32
C LYS A 389 16.98 -22.79 13.76
N PHE A 390 16.29 -21.68 13.95
CA PHE A 390 16.09 -21.09 15.27
C PHE A 390 14.88 -21.72 15.98
N ASP A 391 15.08 -22.23 17.19
CA ASP A 391 13.98 -22.72 18.04
C ASP A 391 13.29 -21.55 18.74
N GLY A 392 12.42 -20.88 17.99
CA GLY A 392 11.68 -19.72 18.45
C GLY A 392 11.05 -18.94 17.31
N ARG A 393 10.71 -17.68 17.57
CA ARG A 393 10.14 -16.77 16.58
C ARG A 393 11.20 -15.82 16.05
N ILE A 394 11.34 -15.76 14.72
CA ILE A 394 12.12 -14.74 14.01
C ILE A 394 11.18 -13.78 13.29
N GLY A 395 11.48 -12.50 13.36
CA GLY A 395 10.92 -11.45 12.51
C GLY A 395 12.06 -10.70 11.83
N PHE A 396 12.01 -10.55 10.52
CA PHE A 396 13.07 -9.94 9.74
C PHE A 396 12.48 -9.11 8.59
N PHE A 397 13.01 -7.92 8.37
CA PHE A 397 12.71 -7.14 7.18
C PHE A 397 13.94 -6.32 6.77
N VAL A 398 14.21 -6.27 5.47
CA VAL A 398 15.30 -5.50 4.86
C VAL A 398 14.77 -4.75 3.65
N ARG A 399 15.23 -3.52 3.43
CA ARG A 399 14.93 -2.72 2.24
C ARG A 399 16.16 -1.94 1.78
N GLY A 400 16.48 -2.03 0.50
CA GLY A 400 17.40 -1.10 -0.17
C GLY A 400 16.66 0.22 -0.40
N LEU A 401 17.09 1.29 0.28
CA LEU A 401 16.36 2.57 0.29
C LEU A 401 16.44 3.30 -1.06
N ALA A 402 17.47 3.04 -1.87
CA ALA A 402 17.59 3.58 -3.22
C ALA A 402 16.88 2.70 -4.28
N SER A 403 16.94 1.38 -4.12
CA SER A 403 16.46 0.42 -5.13
C SER A 403 15.01 -0.04 -4.94
N GLY A 404 14.42 0.20 -3.78
CA GLY A 404 13.11 -0.34 -3.40
C GLY A 404 13.10 -1.83 -3.05
N ALA A 405 14.07 -2.62 -3.54
CA ALA A 405 14.19 -4.06 -3.26
C ALA A 405 14.12 -4.40 -1.77
N ASP A 406 13.27 -5.35 -1.42
CA ASP A 406 13.05 -5.80 -0.05
C ASP A 406 12.91 -7.32 0.10
N TYR A 407 13.03 -7.77 1.34
CA TYR A 407 12.72 -9.14 1.76
C TYR A 407 12.18 -9.10 3.18
N GLY A 408 11.20 -9.98 3.46
CA GLY A 408 10.56 -10.08 4.77
C GLY A 408 10.30 -11.53 5.20
N TRP A 409 10.48 -11.78 6.50
CA TRP A 409 10.12 -13.02 7.19
C TRP A 409 9.34 -12.66 8.46
N ASN A 410 8.08 -13.09 8.59
CA ASN A 410 7.18 -12.68 9.67
C ASN A 410 7.22 -11.17 9.95
N SER A 411 7.36 -10.38 8.88
CA SER A 411 7.76 -8.96 8.96
C SER A 411 6.68 -8.05 9.54
N ASP A 412 5.43 -8.52 9.58
CA ASP A 412 4.27 -7.79 10.06
C ASP A 412 3.79 -8.29 11.44
N GLU A 413 4.44 -9.33 11.97
CA GLU A 413 4.18 -9.83 13.32
C GLU A 413 4.79 -8.93 14.40
N ARG A 414 4.21 -9.01 15.60
CA ARG A 414 4.67 -8.27 16.78
C ARG A 414 5.70 -9.07 17.57
N PHE A 415 6.80 -8.41 17.89
CA PHE A 415 7.88 -8.94 18.70
C PHE A 415 8.15 -8.04 19.91
N PRO A 416 8.47 -8.62 21.08
CA PRO A 416 9.11 -7.89 22.17
C PRO A 416 10.42 -7.24 21.65
N PRO A 417 10.53 -5.91 21.63
CA PRO A 417 11.59 -5.23 20.89
C PRO A 417 12.85 -5.01 21.73
N ALA A 418 12.78 -5.30 23.03
CA ALA A 418 13.74 -4.80 24.02
C ALA A 418 14.02 -3.30 23.77
N SER A 419 15.28 -2.91 23.65
CA SER A 419 15.67 -1.51 23.46
C SER A 419 15.49 -0.96 22.03
N VAL A 420 15.02 -1.75 21.06
CA VAL A 420 14.65 -1.22 19.72
C VAL A 420 13.46 -0.25 19.82
N ILE A 421 12.61 -0.39 20.84
CA ILE A 421 11.49 0.52 21.12
C ILE A 421 11.89 1.99 21.31
N LYS A 422 13.17 2.25 21.60
CA LYS A 422 13.71 3.59 21.80
C LYS A 422 13.74 4.41 20.50
N LEU A 423 13.70 3.76 19.32
CA LEU A 423 13.65 4.43 18.02
C LEU A 423 12.41 5.32 17.85
N PRO A 424 11.16 4.81 17.95
CA PRO A 424 9.98 5.66 17.83
C PRO A 424 9.89 6.73 18.93
N VAL A 425 10.38 6.43 20.14
CA VAL A 425 10.44 7.40 21.26
C VAL A 425 11.39 8.56 20.94
N MET A 426 12.58 8.26 20.41
CA MET A 426 13.55 9.28 20.01
C MET A 426 13.03 10.13 18.85
N ILE A 427 12.41 9.51 17.86
CA ILE A 427 11.86 10.24 16.71
C ILE A 427 10.74 11.19 17.18
N GLU A 428 9.84 10.73 18.06
CA GLU A 428 8.80 11.60 18.60
C GLU A 428 9.39 12.77 19.43
N LEU A 429 10.42 12.54 20.23
CA LEU A 429 11.12 13.61 20.96
C LEU A 429 11.58 14.74 20.02
N TYR A 430 12.26 14.38 18.93
CA TYR A 430 12.76 15.34 17.95
C TYR A 430 11.65 15.94 17.09
N ARG A 431 10.52 15.25 16.90
CA ARG A 431 9.32 15.82 16.27
C ARG A 431 8.68 16.89 17.15
N GLN A 432 8.48 16.62 18.44
CA GLN A 432 7.95 17.63 19.36
C GLN A 432 8.88 18.85 19.47
N ALA A 433 10.19 18.64 19.42
CA ALA A 433 11.15 19.75 19.36
C ALA A 433 11.06 20.55 18.05
N ALA A 434 10.92 19.88 16.90
CA ALA A 434 10.72 20.55 15.62
C ALA A 434 9.42 21.37 15.57
N ASP A 435 8.38 20.90 16.26
CA ASP A 435 7.10 21.59 16.41
C ASP A 435 7.16 22.75 17.44
N GLY A 436 8.32 23.00 18.05
CA GLY A 436 8.50 24.03 19.07
C GLY A 436 7.87 23.69 20.44
N ARG A 437 7.41 22.45 20.64
CA ARG A 437 6.79 21.99 21.90
C ARG A 437 7.82 21.65 22.98
N LEU A 438 9.02 21.26 22.58
CA LEU A 438 10.13 20.92 23.48
C LEU A 438 11.39 21.69 23.09
N ASP A 439 12.18 22.05 24.09
CA ASP A 439 13.53 22.59 23.93
C ASP A 439 14.55 21.50 24.27
N LEU A 440 15.31 21.07 23.27
CA LEU A 440 16.31 20.00 23.41
C LEU A 440 17.55 20.43 24.21
N ASP A 441 17.82 21.73 24.29
CA ASP A 441 18.98 22.31 24.98
C ASP A 441 18.64 22.70 26.43
N LYS A 442 17.36 22.70 26.78
CA LYS A 442 16.90 22.91 28.16
C LYS A 442 17.45 21.81 29.07
N LYS A 443 18.17 22.23 30.10
CA LYS A 443 18.61 21.36 31.19
C LYS A 443 17.40 20.93 32.03
N LEU A 444 17.25 19.63 32.21
CA LEU A 444 16.19 19.04 33.01
C LEU A 444 16.78 18.07 34.02
N ARG A 445 16.29 18.16 35.26
CA ARG A 445 16.65 17.24 36.34
C ARG A 445 15.99 15.89 36.09
N LEU A 446 16.78 14.82 36.12
CA LEU A 446 16.29 13.46 36.10
C LEU A 446 15.47 13.19 37.37
N PRO A 447 14.19 12.78 37.26
CA PRO A 447 13.36 12.50 38.43
C PRO A 447 13.98 11.46 39.37
N ASP A 448 13.70 11.61 40.67
CA ASP A 448 14.18 10.71 41.71
C ASP A 448 13.35 9.41 41.77
N ASP A 449 12.15 9.41 41.18
CA ASP A 449 11.20 8.30 41.07
C ASP A 449 11.30 7.53 39.73
N ILE A 450 12.49 7.53 39.11
CA ILE A 450 12.81 6.69 37.95
C ILE A 450 13.55 5.45 38.39
N SER A 451 13.18 4.31 37.81
CA SER A 451 13.79 3.01 38.11
C SER A 451 15.27 3.03 37.74
N THR A 452 16.13 2.52 38.62
CA THR A 452 17.59 2.51 38.40
C THR A 452 18.10 1.23 37.71
N HIS A 453 17.17 0.38 37.25
CA HIS A 453 17.41 -0.97 36.78
C HIS A 453 17.73 -1.10 35.28
N GLY A 454 18.39 -2.21 34.94
CA GLY A 454 18.79 -2.56 33.58
C GLY A 454 20.06 -1.85 33.10
N THR A 455 20.12 -1.48 31.83
CA THR A 455 21.33 -0.92 31.19
C THR A 455 21.42 0.60 31.33
N GLY A 456 22.64 1.14 31.26
CA GLY A 456 22.87 2.58 31.33
C GLY A 456 24.05 2.98 32.21
N VAL A 457 24.47 4.24 32.06
CA VAL A 457 25.56 4.88 32.79
C VAL A 457 25.06 5.85 33.85
N LEU A 458 23.81 6.34 33.74
CA LEU A 458 23.24 7.31 34.67
C LEU A 458 23.09 6.76 36.09
N LYS A 459 22.81 5.45 36.24
CA LYS A 459 22.71 4.78 37.54
C LYS A 459 23.99 4.83 38.38
N LYS A 460 25.14 5.11 37.75
CA LYS A 460 26.45 5.25 38.43
C LYS A 460 26.79 6.71 38.79
N LYS A 461 26.01 7.69 38.31
CA LYS A 461 26.27 9.11 38.61
C LYS A 461 25.73 9.49 39.99
N LYS A 462 26.43 10.39 40.68
CA LYS A 462 25.90 11.04 41.88
C LYS A 462 24.65 11.85 41.51
N ARG A 463 23.60 11.73 42.32
CA ARG A 463 22.36 12.52 42.21
C ARG A 463 22.55 13.89 42.91
N PRO A 464 21.85 14.95 42.47
CA PRO A 464 20.94 14.99 41.32
C PRO A 464 21.68 14.95 39.98
N VAL A 465 21.05 14.36 38.95
CA VAL A 465 21.55 14.42 37.57
C VAL A 465 20.70 15.45 36.83
N GLU A 466 21.34 16.42 36.19
CA GLU A 466 20.69 17.44 35.39
C GLU A 466 21.48 17.65 34.10
N LEU A 467 20.84 17.37 32.97
CA LEU A 467 21.46 17.40 31.64
C LEU A 467 20.48 18.04 30.64
N PRO A 468 20.97 18.62 29.53
CA PRO A 468 20.13 18.93 28.38
C PRO A 468 19.31 17.73 27.91
N LEU A 469 18.08 17.96 27.46
CA LEU A 469 17.19 16.89 27.01
C LEU A 469 17.80 16.04 25.87
N ARG A 470 18.59 16.66 24.98
CA ARG A 470 19.36 15.93 23.96
C ARG A 470 20.37 14.94 24.52
N GLU A 471 21.02 15.25 25.64
CA GLU A 471 22.03 14.36 26.22
C GLU A 471 21.38 13.11 26.81
N TYR A 472 20.18 13.22 27.37
CA TYR A 472 19.42 12.02 27.73
C TYR A 472 19.09 11.17 26.49
N ALA A 473 18.75 11.79 25.36
CA ALA A 473 18.48 11.06 24.12
C ALA A 473 19.73 10.34 23.58
N ASP A 474 20.89 10.99 23.65
CA ASP A 474 22.15 10.38 23.27
C ASP A 474 22.50 9.20 24.17
N LEU A 475 22.35 9.34 25.50
CA LEU A 475 22.57 8.25 26.45
C LEU A 475 21.59 7.09 26.24
N MET A 476 20.33 7.40 25.92
CA MET A 476 19.29 6.40 25.58
C MET A 476 19.68 5.57 24.36
N MET A 477 20.32 6.17 23.36
CA MET A 477 20.69 5.49 22.12
C MET A 477 22.06 4.80 22.20
N ILE A 478 23.09 5.52 22.67
CA ILE A 478 24.49 5.07 22.70
C ILE A 478 24.70 3.97 23.75
N HIS A 479 24.25 4.23 24.99
CA HIS A 479 24.46 3.32 26.13
C HIS A 479 23.24 2.48 26.45
N SER A 480 22.16 2.61 25.66
CA SER A 480 20.87 2.00 25.96
C SER A 480 20.40 2.35 27.37
N ASP A 481 20.62 3.58 27.83
CA ASP A 481 20.36 3.98 29.22
C ASP A 481 18.86 3.97 29.53
N ASN A 482 18.43 3.11 30.45
CA ASN A 482 17.03 2.92 30.78
C ASN A 482 16.45 4.07 31.60
N MET A 483 17.26 4.72 32.44
CA MET A 483 16.82 5.89 33.21
C MET A 483 16.55 7.07 32.26
N ALA A 484 17.43 7.28 31.29
CA ALA A 484 17.21 8.26 30.23
C ALA A 484 15.99 7.89 29.36
N THR A 485 15.80 6.60 29.08
CA THR A 485 14.65 6.11 28.29
C THR A 485 13.33 6.44 28.97
N ASP A 486 13.17 6.08 30.25
CA ASP A 486 11.94 6.30 30.99
C ASP A 486 11.66 7.80 31.15
N PHE A 487 12.70 8.60 31.37
CA PHE A 487 12.58 10.05 31.39
C PHE A 487 12.05 10.62 30.06
N ILE A 488 12.57 10.14 28.92
CA ILE A 488 12.09 10.60 27.62
C ILE A 488 10.68 10.08 27.35
N ILE A 489 10.34 8.83 27.68
CA ILE A 489 8.98 8.29 27.57
C ILE A 489 7.99 9.17 28.34
N ARG A 490 8.31 9.57 29.58
CA ARG A 490 7.48 10.50 30.36
C ARG A 490 7.38 11.87 29.70
N THR A 491 8.48 12.38 29.14
CA THR A 491 8.54 13.69 28.50
C THR A 491 7.68 13.77 27.25
N VAL A 492 7.76 12.77 26.36
CA VAL A 492 7.00 12.77 25.10
C VAL A 492 5.61 12.15 25.23
N SER A 493 5.40 11.31 26.24
CA SER A 493 4.27 10.42 26.50
C SER A 493 4.12 9.23 25.53
N PRO A 494 3.71 8.05 26.03
CA PRO A 494 3.31 6.92 25.19
C PRO A 494 2.16 7.27 24.23
N THR A 495 1.20 8.09 24.67
CA THR A 495 0.04 8.49 23.87
C THR A 495 0.45 9.29 22.63
N ALA A 496 1.35 10.28 22.76
CA ALA A 496 1.82 11.04 21.61
C ALA A 496 2.65 10.15 20.67
N THR A 497 3.51 9.29 21.23
CA THR A 497 4.32 8.36 20.43
C THR A 497 3.45 7.39 19.63
N ASN A 498 2.41 6.80 20.24
CA ASN A 498 1.51 5.89 19.53
C ASN A 498 0.61 6.62 18.53
N ARG A 499 0.17 7.85 18.82
CA ARG A 499 -0.55 8.68 17.84
C ARG A 499 0.33 9.00 16.63
N PHE A 500 1.61 9.31 16.86
CA PHE A 500 2.59 9.48 15.79
C PHE A 500 2.68 8.21 14.93
N LEU A 501 2.80 7.04 15.55
CA LEU A 501 2.83 5.75 14.85
C LEU A 501 1.53 5.49 14.06
N ASP A 502 0.36 5.84 14.60
CA ASP A 502 -0.94 5.73 13.91
C ASP A 502 -1.00 6.61 12.66
N VAL A 503 -0.50 7.84 12.73
CA VAL A 503 -0.39 8.75 11.56
C VAL A 503 0.53 8.15 10.50
N GLN A 504 1.55 7.39 10.91
CA GLN A 504 2.42 6.69 9.97
C GLN A 504 1.76 5.44 9.34
N GLY A 505 0.59 5.03 9.83
CA GLY A 505 -0.10 3.80 9.43
C GLY A 505 0.40 2.56 10.16
N PHE A 506 1.18 2.72 11.24
CA PHE A 506 1.81 1.63 11.97
C PHE A 506 0.90 1.21 13.13
N ARG A 507 0.45 -0.05 13.11
CA ARG A 507 -0.49 -0.61 14.09
C ARG A 507 0.13 -1.70 14.98
N ASN A 508 1.25 -2.26 14.56
CA ASN A 508 1.91 -3.38 15.23
C ASN A 508 3.12 -2.95 16.08
N THR A 509 3.51 -1.69 16.01
CA THR A 509 4.54 -1.08 16.85
C THR A 509 3.86 -0.22 17.92
N ARG A 510 4.08 -0.51 19.20
CA ARG A 510 3.47 0.23 20.33
C ARG A 510 4.45 0.41 21.48
N VAL A 511 4.46 1.63 22.00
CA VAL A 511 5.05 1.97 23.30
C VAL A 511 3.92 1.93 24.33
N ALA A 512 3.91 0.91 25.18
CA ALA A 512 2.89 0.73 26.22
C ALA A 512 3.43 1.07 27.62
N LEU A 513 4.71 0.79 27.88
CA LEU A 513 5.29 0.80 29.22
C LEU A 513 6.64 1.52 29.23
N GLU A 514 6.93 2.16 30.35
CA GLU A 514 8.30 2.46 30.77
C GLU A 514 9.10 1.15 30.91
N LEU A 515 10.42 1.21 30.70
CA LEU A 515 11.31 0.06 30.83
C LEU A 515 11.39 -0.44 32.27
N GLY A 516 11.34 0.44 33.28
CA GLY A 516 11.22 0.04 34.68
C GLY A 516 10.01 -0.88 34.92
N ARG A 517 8.82 -0.47 34.43
CA ARG A 517 7.59 -1.27 34.52
C ARG A 517 7.66 -2.54 33.68
N TRP A 518 8.34 -2.49 32.54
CA TRP A 518 8.60 -3.69 31.73
C TRP A 518 9.45 -4.73 32.49
N HIS A 519 10.46 -4.32 33.26
CA HIS A 519 11.23 -5.26 34.09
C HIS A 519 10.38 -5.92 35.20
N TYR A 520 9.39 -5.20 35.74
CA TYR A 520 8.46 -5.77 36.72
C TYR A 520 7.70 -6.95 36.13
N ILE A 521 7.03 -6.75 34.99
CA ILE A 521 6.22 -7.79 34.36
C ILE A 521 7.07 -8.98 33.86
N VAL A 522 8.32 -8.75 33.49
CA VAL A 522 9.26 -9.82 33.11
C VAL A 522 9.69 -10.67 34.31
N CYS A 523 9.63 -10.12 35.53
CA CYS A 523 9.90 -10.82 36.78
C CYS A 523 8.62 -11.28 37.49
N GLY A 524 7.47 -11.31 36.80
CA GLY A 524 6.18 -11.73 37.36
C GLY A 524 5.60 -10.76 38.40
N ILE A 525 6.12 -9.54 38.50
CA ILE A 525 5.53 -8.48 39.31
C ILE A 525 4.41 -7.85 38.47
N PRO A 526 3.19 -7.67 39.01
CA PRO A 526 2.11 -6.98 38.31
C PRO A 526 2.54 -5.58 37.83
N ASP A 527 1.77 -5.03 36.88
CA ASP A 527 2.04 -3.71 36.32
C ASP A 527 1.79 -2.58 37.34
N LEU A 528 2.76 -2.37 38.23
CA LEU A 528 2.74 -1.44 39.35
C LEU A 528 3.51 -0.14 39.01
N PRO A 529 3.22 0.98 39.69
CA PRO A 529 3.99 2.21 39.53
C PRO A 529 5.45 2.00 39.99
N ILE A 530 6.36 2.77 39.39
CA ILE A 530 7.76 2.80 39.80
C ILE A 530 7.86 3.52 41.15
N THR A 531 8.33 2.81 42.18
CA THR A 531 8.60 3.32 43.52
C THR A 531 9.83 2.60 44.07
N LEU A 532 10.52 3.18 45.05
CA LEU A 532 11.68 2.52 45.69
C LEU A 532 11.33 1.11 46.19
N GLN A 533 10.18 0.94 46.84
CA GLN A 533 9.72 -0.34 47.36
C GLN A 533 9.48 -1.38 46.25
N ASN A 534 8.88 -0.98 45.13
CA ASN A 534 8.64 -1.90 44.01
C ASN A 534 9.95 -2.24 43.27
N ASP A 535 10.88 -1.28 43.17
CA ASP A 535 12.22 -1.48 42.63
C ASP A 535 13.03 -2.45 43.51
N GLU A 536 12.94 -2.35 44.84
CA GLU A 536 13.55 -3.32 45.77
C GLU A 536 12.98 -4.73 45.59
N ARG A 537 11.67 -4.87 45.42
CA ARG A 537 11.03 -6.15 45.11
C ARG A 537 11.54 -6.72 43.78
N LEU A 538 11.73 -5.89 42.76
CA LEU A 538 12.33 -6.32 41.49
C LEU A 538 13.74 -6.89 41.69
N ILE A 539 14.58 -6.23 42.49
CA ILE A 539 15.94 -6.70 42.82
C ILE A 539 15.90 -8.09 43.45
N GLU A 540 14.98 -8.32 44.40
CA GLU A 540 14.83 -9.61 45.05
C GLU A 540 14.42 -10.71 44.07
N GLN A 541 13.49 -10.42 43.13
CA GLN A 541 13.10 -11.37 42.09
C GLN A 541 14.27 -11.71 41.16
N ILE A 542 15.02 -10.70 40.70
CA ILE A 542 16.19 -10.89 39.83
C ILE A 542 17.26 -11.72 40.54
N LYS A 543 17.59 -11.40 41.81
CA LYS A 543 18.57 -12.16 42.61
C LYS A 543 18.16 -13.62 42.82
N ALA A 544 16.85 -13.87 42.92
CA ALA A 544 16.30 -15.22 43.05
C ALA A 544 16.16 -15.95 41.70
N GLY A 545 16.51 -15.32 40.57
CA GLY A 545 16.35 -15.91 39.24
C GLY A 545 14.88 -16.12 38.83
N ARG A 546 13.94 -15.43 39.46
CA ARG A 546 12.50 -15.59 39.21
C ARG A 546 12.07 -14.71 38.04
N MET A 547 11.74 -15.37 36.94
CA MET A 547 11.32 -14.75 35.68
C MET A 547 9.96 -15.31 35.28
N ASP A 548 9.08 -14.44 34.78
CA ASP A 548 7.81 -14.84 34.16
C ASP A 548 8.03 -14.97 32.66
N ASN A 549 8.52 -16.14 32.24
CA ASN A 549 8.87 -16.38 30.85
C ASN A 549 7.66 -16.42 29.93
N ASP A 550 6.47 -16.76 30.43
CA ASP A 550 5.23 -16.83 29.64
C ASP A 550 4.34 -15.59 29.81
N GLY A 551 4.83 -14.61 30.59
CA GLY A 551 4.13 -13.40 30.93
C GLY A 551 4.11 -12.33 29.85
N LEU A 552 3.47 -11.21 30.21
CA LEU A 552 3.23 -10.07 29.31
C LEU A 552 4.50 -9.56 28.62
N GLY A 553 5.64 -9.56 29.32
CA GLY A 553 6.92 -9.01 28.82
C GLY A 553 7.49 -9.73 27.59
N TYR A 554 7.15 -11.00 27.38
CA TYR A 554 7.55 -11.79 26.21
C TYR A 554 6.41 -12.01 25.20
N SER A 555 5.23 -11.48 25.47
CA SER A 555 4.06 -11.62 24.59
C SER A 555 4.08 -10.63 23.42
N ASP A 556 3.26 -10.92 22.41
CA ASP A 556 2.99 -10.05 21.26
C ASP A 556 1.85 -9.04 21.53
N SER A 557 1.42 -8.91 22.79
CA SER A 557 0.27 -8.08 23.19
C SER A 557 0.57 -6.58 23.02
N LEU A 558 -0.44 -5.81 22.61
CA LEU A 558 -0.37 -4.33 22.60
C LEU A 558 -0.33 -3.72 24.01
N LYS A 559 -0.57 -4.52 25.06
CA LYS A 559 -0.32 -4.13 26.45
C LYS A 559 1.17 -4.20 26.82
N ASN A 560 2.00 -4.84 25.99
CA ASN A 560 3.45 -4.86 26.08
C ASN A 560 4.05 -3.82 25.11
N ASN A 561 5.31 -3.48 25.31
CA ASN A 561 6.11 -2.83 24.27
C ASN A 561 6.34 -3.84 23.13
N VAL A 562 5.95 -3.49 21.92
CA VAL A 562 6.03 -4.37 20.73
C VAL A 562 6.47 -3.59 19.49
N CYS A 563 7.19 -4.25 18.59
CA CYS A 563 7.52 -3.72 17.26
C CYS A 563 7.27 -4.78 16.18
N ALA A 564 6.92 -4.33 14.97
CA ALA A 564 6.94 -5.15 13.77
C ALA A 564 8.17 -4.80 12.91
N PRO A 565 8.90 -5.79 12.37
CA PRO A 565 10.08 -5.55 11.54
C PRO A 565 9.85 -4.57 10.38
N ARG A 566 8.77 -4.76 9.62
CA ARG A 566 8.42 -3.91 8.47
C ARG A 566 8.18 -2.47 8.91
N GLU A 567 7.40 -2.25 9.96
CA GLU A 567 7.07 -0.90 10.44
C GLU A 567 8.32 -0.15 10.93
N ILE A 568 9.25 -0.84 11.59
CA ILE A 568 10.53 -0.21 12.01
C ILE A 568 11.39 0.16 10.80
N VAL A 569 11.49 -0.67 9.78
CA VAL A 569 12.24 -0.32 8.56
C VAL A 569 11.59 0.83 7.81
N LEU A 570 10.25 0.84 7.66
CA LEU A 570 9.53 1.94 7.03
C LEU A 570 9.68 3.24 7.83
N LEU A 571 9.74 3.15 9.16
CA LEU A 571 10.04 4.29 10.02
C LEU A 571 11.47 4.82 9.77
N LEU A 572 12.45 3.93 9.66
CA LEU A 572 13.85 4.29 9.35
C LEU A 572 14.00 4.86 7.93
N GLU A 573 13.30 4.32 6.94
CA GLU A 573 13.26 4.84 5.57
C GLU A 573 12.73 6.28 5.55
N ARG A 574 11.56 6.53 6.17
CA ARG A 574 10.98 7.87 6.24
C ARG A 574 11.88 8.84 7.01
N LEU A 575 12.54 8.38 8.07
CA LEU A 575 13.54 9.18 8.77
C LEU A 575 14.69 9.56 7.83
N TYR A 576 15.27 8.57 7.13
CA TYR A 576 16.40 8.76 6.22
C TYR A 576 16.09 9.73 5.08
N ASN A 577 14.89 9.62 4.51
CA ASN A 577 14.38 10.48 3.43
C ASN A 577 13.99 11.90 3.88
N GLY A 578 14.09 12.22 5.18
CA GLY A 578 13.74 13.54 5.71
C GLY A 578 12.23 13.79 5.82
N GLU A 579 11.40 12.74 5.80
CA GLU A 579 9.94 12.85 5.83
C GLU A 579 9.39 13.06 7.25
N LEU A 580 10.17 12.72 8.28
CA LEU A 580 9.72 12.75 9.67
C LEU A 580 10.16 13.99 10.46
N THR A 581 11.23 14.66 10.05
CA THR A 581 11.80 15.82 10.75
C THR A 581 12.79 16.55 9.84
N SER A 582 13.30 17.71 10.27
CA SER A 582 14.31 18.47 9.51
C SER A 582 15.62 17.71 9.34
N GLU A 583 16.41 18.07 8.32
CA GLU A 583 17.74 17.47 8.09
C GLU A 583 18.66 17.56 9.32
N LYS A 584 18.64 18.70 10.02
CA LYS A 584 19.39 18.89 11.28
C LYS A 584 18.99 17.86 12.34
N ASN A 585 17.69 17.67 12.54
CA ASN A 585 17.18 16.74 13.53
C ASN A 585 17.38 15.29 13.10
N LYS A 586 17.28 14.99 11.80
CA LYS A 586 17.61 13.69 11.24
C LYS A 586 19.05 13.30 11.59
N GLN A 587 20.02 14.19 11.35
CA GLN A 587 21.41 13.93 11.72
C GLN A 587 21.58 13.78 13.23
N ALA A 588 20.92 14.62 14.04
CA ALA A 588 20.95 14.49 15.49
C ALA A 588 20.34 13.18 16.03
N ILE A 589 19.46 12.52 15.25
CA ILE A 589 18.95 11.18 15.56
C ILE A 589 19.94 10.09 15.14
N LEU A 590 20.51 10.20 13.93
CA LEU A 590 21.39 9.19 13.37
C LEU A 590 22.78 9.16 14.03
N GLU A 591 23.33 10.30 14.44
CA GLU A 591 24.65 10.40 15.10
C GLU A 591 24.81 9.45 16.30
N PRO A 592 23.94 9.48 17.33
CA PRO A 592 24.08 8.55 18.44
C PRO A 592 23.80 7.08 18.04
N MET A 593 23.03 6.82 16.97
CA MET A 593 22.90 5.47 16.41
C MET A 593 24.19 5.00 15.73
N ARG A 594 24.94 5.89 15.06
CA ARG A 594 26.26 5.61 14.47
C ARG A 594 27.27 5.25 15.56
N ALA A 595 27.20 5.95 16.70
CA ALA A 595 28.02 5.73 17.89
C ALA A 595 27.64 4.47 18.70
N SER A 596 26.62 3.70 18.29
CA SER A 596 26.25 2.44 18.92
C SER A 596 27.47 1.51 19.05
N THR A 597 27.71 1.03 20.27
CA THR A 597 28.81 0.11 20.59
C THR A 597 28.47 -1.35 20.25
N HIS A 598 27.23 -1.65 19.90
CA HIS A 598 26.78 -3.00 19.55
C HIS A 598 26.95 -3.27 18.05
N LYS A 599 27.99 -4.04 17.71
CA LYS A 599 28.34 -4.37 16.31
C LYS A 599 28.21 -5.87 15.98
N ASN A 600 27.44 -6.63 16.76
CA ASN A 600 27.38 -8.09 16.67
C ASN A 600 26.19 -8.67 15.88
N THR A 601 25.28 -7.83 15.36
CA THR A 601 24.15 -8.26 14.52
C THR A 601 24.25 -7.63 13.12
N ILE A 602 23.64 -6.46 12.87
CA ILE A 602 23.63 -5.84 11.54
C ILE A 602 25.07 -5.53 11.08
N ALA A 603 25.88 -4.93 11.96
CA ALA A 603 27.23 -4.52 11.62
C ALA A 603 28.29 -5.65 11.63
N ARG A 604 27.92 -6.89 12.03
CA ARG A 604 28.89 -7.98 12.25
C ARG A 604 29.72 -8.27 11.01
N HIS A 605 29.04 -8.35 9.87
CA HIS A 605 29.61 -8.72 8.59
C HIS A 605 29.81 -7.53 7.64
N VAL A 606 29.48 -6.30 8.06
CA VAL A 606 29.68 -5.10 7.24
C VAL A 606 31.16 -4.73 7.18
N LYS A 607 31.68 -4.48 5.98
CA LYS A 607 33.08 -4.12 5.73
C LYS A 607 33.51 -2.90 6.55
N ARG A 608 34.74 -2.92 7.05
CA ARG A 608 35.31 -1.81 7.83
C ARG A 608 35.30 -0.52 7.01
N GLY A 609 34.91 0.58 7.63
CA GLY A 609 34.80 1.91 6.99
C GLY A 609 33.40 2.26 6.49
N ILE A 610 32.48 1.28 6.38
CA ILE A 610 31.07 1.56 6.12
C ILE A 610 30.38 1.84 7.45
N GLN A 611 29.68 2.98 7.51
CA GLN A 611 28.98 3.39 8.71
C GLN A 611 27.67 2.60 8.88
N VAL A 612 27.40 2.17 10.12
CA VAL A 612 26.14 1.52 10.50
C VAL A 612 25.54 2.28 11.66
N ALA A 613 24.39 2.89 11.42
CA ALA A 613 23.58 3.58 12.40
C ALA A 613 22.50 2.61 12.91
N ASN A 614 22.70 1.98 14.07
CA ASN A 614 21.80 0.94 14.57
C ASN A 614 21.47 1.07 16.06
N LYS A 615 20.29 0.56 16.43
CA LYS A 615 19.88 0.36 17.81
C LYS A 615 19.69 -1.12 18.08
N TYR A 616 20.57 -1.66 18.92
CA TYR A 616 20.45 -3.01 19.45
C TYR A 616 19.51 -3.07 20.66
N GLY A 617 18.79 -4.18 20.80
CA GLY A 617 18.02 -4.56 21.98
C GLY A 617 18.24 -6.04 22.31
N GLY A 618 18.38 -6.36 23.60
CA GLY A 618 18.46 -7.74 24.03
C GLY A 618 18.07 -7.89 25.50
N SER A 619 17.44 -9.02 25.81
CA SER A 619 17.11 -9.41 27.19
C SER A 619 16.82 -10.90 27.22
N GLN A 620 17.59 -11.68 27.99
CA GLN A 620 17.42 -13.13 28.09
C GLN A 620 17.30 -13.77 26.68
N ARG A 621 16.12 -14.34 26.37
CA ARG A 621 15.76 -14.99 25.10
C ARG A 621 15.36 -14.05 23.96
N ILE A 622 15.36 -12.74 24.18
CA ILE A 622 15.10 -11.71 23.17
C ILE A 622 16.42 -11.20 22.60
N ALA A 623 16.54 -11.20 21.27
CA ALA A 623 17.56 -10.46 20.53
C ALA A 623 16.91 -9.63 19.42
N ALA A 624 17.28 -8.35 19.30
CA ALA A 624 16.76 -7.47 18.29
C ALA A 624 17.81 -6.44 17.85
N ASP A 625 17.77 -6.02 16.58
CA ASP A 625 18.60 -4.93 16.06
C ASP A 625 17.86 -4.26 14.91
N ALA A 626 17.95 -2.94 14.82
CA ALA A 626 17.37 -2.18 13.73
C ALA A 626 18.24 -0.98 13.38
N GLY A 627 18.43 -0.71 12.09
CA GLY A 627 19.32 0.36 11.67
C GLY A 627 19.48 0.52 10.17
N ILE A 628 20.33 1.46 9.81
CA ILE A 628 20.69 1.83 8.44
C ILE A 628 22.18 1.59 8.23
N ILE A 629 22.51 0.93 7.12
CA ILE A 629 23.86 0.76 6.61
C ILE A 629 24.06 1.84 5.54
N GLU A 630 24.96 2.78 5.82
CA GLU A 630 25.14 3.99 5.02
C GLU A 630 26.17 3.74 3.92
N ILE A 631 25.74 3.02 2.89
CA ILE A 631 26.51 2.78 1.67
C ILE A 631 26.19 3.91 0.69
N PRO A 632 27.20 4.61 0.13
CA PRO A 632 26.96 5.65 -0.88
C PRO A 632 26.07 5.13 -2.02
N ASP A 633 25.04 5.90 -2.36
CA ASP A 633 24.06 5.66 -3.44
C ASP A 633 23.16 4.41 -3.28
N ARG A 634 23.36 3.60 -2.25
CA ARG A 634 22.57 2.37 -1.98
C ARG A 634 22.42 2.06 -0.48
N PRO A 635 21.91 3.01 0.32
CA PRO A 635 21.66 2.77 1.74
C PRO A 635 20.69 1.61 1.95
N ILE A 636 20.90 0.84 3.01
CA ILE A 636 20.09 -0.35 3.33
C ILE A 636 19.53 -0.20 4.75
N ALA A 637 18.22 -0.35 4.93
CA ALA A 637 17.60 -0.41 6.24
C ALA A 637 17.20 -1.85 6.60
N ILE A 638 17.46 -2.26 7.83
CA ILE A 638 17.15 -3.60 8.36
C ILE A 638 16.51 -3.46 9.74
N ALA A 639 15.50 -4.28 10.02
CA ALA A 639 15.02 -4.55 11.37
C ALA A 639 14.84 -6.05 11.56
N CYS A 640 15.33 -6.56 12.68
CA CYS A 640 15.37 -7.99 12.95
C CYS A 640 15.16 -8.29 14.43
N PHE A 641 14.39 -9.34 14.72
CA PHE A 641 13.91 -9.72 16.04
C PHE A 641 13.92 -11.24 16.17
N ALA A 642 14.34 -11.73 17.33
CA ALA A 642 14.36 -13.13 17.69
C ALA A 642 13.86 -13.28 19.12
N LEU A 643 12.93 -14.21 19.32
CA LEU A 643 12.41 -14.62 20.63
C LEU A 643 12.53 -16.14 20.73
N ALA A 644 13.48 -16.64 21.53
CA ALA A 644 13.68 -18.08 21.68
C ALA A 644 12.57 -18.73 22.52
N ASN A 645 12.26 -19.99 22.24
CA ASN A 645 11.36 -20.78 23.07
C ASN A 645 12.00 -21.07 24.43
N ASP A 646 13.24 -21.57 24.42
CA ASP A 646 14.03 -21.79 25.64
C ASP A 646 14.50 -20.46 26.25
N PRO A 647 14.15 -20.15 27.53
CA PRO A 647 14.61 -18.96 28.23
C PRO A 647 16.13 -18.82 28.40
N THR A 648 16.88 -19.90 28.24
CA THR A 648 18.34 -19.94 28.33
C THR A 648 19.04 -19.79 26.98
N ASP A 649 18.31 -19.93 25.86
CA ASP A 649 18.89 -19.80 24.52
C ASP A 649 19.26 -18.34 24.20
N ARG A 650 20.49 -18.15 23.70
CA ARG A 650 21.07 -16.86 23.30
C ARG A 650 21.46 -16.84 21.82
N SER A 651 21.15 -17.90 21.07
CA SER A 651 21.52 -18.12 19.66
C SER A 651 20.86 -17.13 18.69
N GLY A 652 19.77 -16.48 19.11
CA GLY A 652 19.01 -15.56 18.27
C GLY A 652 19.87 -14.47 17.63
N ARG A 653 20.89 -13.96 18.34
CA ARG A 653 21.81 -12.96 17.78
C ARG A 653 22.58 -13.49 16.57
N ASP A 654 23.07 -14.73 16.64
CA ASP A 654 23.87 -15.34 15.58
C ASP A 654 23.01 -15.62 14.35
N ILE A 655 21.78 -16.12 14.54
CA ILE A 655 20.80 -16.31 13.46
C ILE A 655 20.49 -14.99 12.76
N LEU A 656 20.19 -13.93 13.51
CA LEU A 656 19.90 -12.62 12.94
C LEU A 656 21.10 -12.03 12.18
N ALA A 657 22.32 -12.20 12.70
CA ALA A 657 23.53 -11.73 12.04
C ALA A 657 23.77 -12.45 10.69
N GLU A 658 23.49 -13.75 10.63
CA GLU A 658 23.59 -14.53 9.40
C GLU A 658 22.54 -14.12 8.37
N MET A 659 21.29 -13.87 8.79
CA MET A 659 20.27 -13.31 7.90
C MET A 659 20.66 -11.92 7.37
N CYS A 660 21.20 -11.05 8.24
CA CYS A 660 21.73 -9.75 7.82
C CYS A 660 22.83 -9.92 6.77
N ARG A 661 23.76 -10.86 6.97
CA ARG A 661 24.85 -11.13 6.02
C ARG A 661 24.34 -11.48 4.63
N LEU A 662 23.37 -12.40 4.54
CA LEU A 662 22.76 -12.82 3.26
C LEU A 662 22.00 -11.67 2.59
N ALA A 663 21.22 -10.92 3.36
CA ALA A 663 20.46 -9.78 2.87
C ALA A 663 21.37 -8.66 2.33
N ILE A 664 22.40 -8.27 3.10
CA ILE A 664 23.37 -7.25 2.68
C ILE A 664 24.14 -7.75 1.45
N LYS A 665 24.55 -9.02 1.40
CA LYS A 665 25.23 -9.60 0.23
C LYS A 665 24.39 -9.51 -1.04
N ALA A 666 23.06 -9.63 -0.92
CA ALA A 666 22.14 -9.54 -2.06
C ALA A 666 22.00 -8.11 -2.60
N LEU A 667 22.03 -7.10 -1.72
CA LEU A 667 21.87 -5.68 -2.08
C LEU A 667 23.19 -4.96 -2.37
N ALA A 668 24.26 -5.33 -1.68
CA ALA A 668 25.59 -4.71 -1.77
C ALA A 668 26.68 -5.72 -1.40
N ARG A 669 27.01 -6.62 -2.32
CA ARG A 669 27.99 -7.70 -2.11
C ARG A 669 29.35 -7.20 -1.61
N ASP A 670 29.80 -6.06 -2.10
CA ASP A 670 31.07 -5.41 -1.75
C ASP A 670 31.06 -4.69 -0.39
N ALA A 671 29.90 -4.62 0.26
CA ALA A 671 29.74 -4.12 1.62
C ALA A 671 29.91 -5.20 2.70
N ILE A 672 30.10 -6.48 2.33
CA ILE A 672 30.41 -7.58 3.26
C ILE A 672 31.93 -7.76 3.42
N LYS A 673 32.36 -8.17 4.62
CA LYS A 673 33.75 -8.53 4.98
C LYS A 673 34.27 -9.77 4.26
#